data_AF-A0A8J3JK40-F1
#
_entry.id   AF-A0A8J3JK40-F1
#
_cell.length_a   1.000
_cell.length_b   1.000
_cell.length_c   1.000
_cell.angle_alpha   90.00
_cell.angle_beta   90.00
_cell.angle_gamma   90.00
#
_symmetry.space_group_name_H-M   'P 1'
#
loop_
_entity.id
_entity.type
_entity.pdbx_description
1 polymer ?
#
loop_
_entity_poly.entity_id
_entity_poly.type
_entity_poly.pdbx_seq_one_letter_code
_entity_poly.pdbx_strand_id
1 'polypeptide(L)'
;MRLIFAFIMTVLTSPAPASWLRRPAARAAAAAVIVLVLVVAAGAAWDPSGLLAPVSGRGLPLLGTGSAYQWAPLLVGLPVLLAATALPLLLLAGSRPQRSAWWVFLVTWATVLGAGALATAVTGLVAAAPMIGPHLSAGATLRFTFAVSGFAATKFLLIGPLVAAAAALAFRLGPAGTTTNTTTATATATAGFGETAGKPTGIRAVPPKSADDTASPKADDAALATDAAPVDDAALAHSSALPDAGDGESGWWHWRVTDVGFVVAGMYVVVMVVAAAFGERWWRGGPVGYALSDTLLGANAAAEPGFPAGVVVFLGSFWLVVRALWRRQARRTLPAVAVTVWLAATVAGLGLGVLGAVTAATAHAPFDGGPDIWWIATTLLSVATGIGYGVTTGLVGALGTAAGWRWRSRSRAALDSAYRDPSRWWHITVPAFVLLLAVPLLTRAPAAPGPRPVEPATPVAVSGGLERLHLLPAAGEDALPVIGDVTGRQVILRGVNVNQLIDYHLRDPAIPATAPLTDADFAGIAALGFNVVRLGMSWSQLEPRRGEFDQSYLQQIRAAVASAKAHGIYVVLDMHQDAWGNALARPDQQCGGGTTPTRGWDGAPAWATITDGTLHCQFLARDLAPAVATAYSNFYTDRDGIQTELVKAWAFVAQAFANEPAVAGYDLLNEPGIGANPPISSGLLLGRYYDAAITAIRDAERAGRGFAHLVFFEPSVLWSGLAFDVTPPPGFTDDRLLVFAPHPYSESISMDQGFGLTIATIERNLTVSARAAAAYGAALWPGEWGWFGDPAVDGATVARFGATQDRRGLGGAFWVWKQGCGSPETGPHAKTSGNLAGVDCVTGAPIAPPTGFAQPLSRAYPKRFPGLLRTLEATGGGLRFSAWAAADGADCRLDIWVPGDAQPVLRTENIRDVKSLRVPGGWQVTGCARGDYTVRITR
;
A
#
# COMPACT_ATOMS: atom_id res chain seq x y z
N MET A 1 18.30 -23.91 13.50
CA MET A 1 18.98 -22.83 14.27
C MET A 1 20.24 -23.30 15.01
N ARG A 2 20.18 -24.10 16.09
CA ARG A 2 21.40 -24.49 16.88
C ARG A 2 22.59 -25.00 16.03
N LEU A 3 22.35 -25.89 15.05
CA LEU A 3 23.38 -26.36 14.11
C LEU A 3 24.02 -25.25 13.25
N ILE A 4 23.24 -24.25 12.83
CA ILE A 4 23.73 -23.10 12.04
C ILE A 4 24.55 -22.17 12.93
N PHE A 5 24.11 -21.92 14.17
CA PHE A 5 24.86 -21.13 15.14
C PHE A 5 26.18 -21.80 15.52
N ALA A 6 26.17 -23.11 15.74
CA ALA A 6 27.39 -23.91 15.93
C ALA A 6 28.32 -23.80 14.73
N PHE A 7 27.83 -24.03 13.50
CA PHE A 7 28.62 -23.91 12.27
C PHE A 7 29.25 -22.51 12.10
N ILE A 8 28.48 -21.43 12.34
CA ILE A 8 28.99 -20.05 12.28
C ILE A 8 30.07 -19.83 13.33
N MET A 9 29.86 -20.27 14.58
CA MET A 9 30.88 -20.16 15.63
C MET A 9 32.14 -20.96 15.26
N THR A 10 32.04 -22.22 14.82
CA THR A 10 33.18 -23.03 14.39
C THR A 10 33.94 -22.41 13.22
N VAL A 11 33.27 -21.72 12.29
CA VAL A 11 33.91 -20.99 11.17
C VAL A 11 34.62 -19.71 11.65
N LEU A 12 34.14 -19.06 12.71
CA LEU A 12 34.73 -17.83 13.27
C LEU A 12 35.82 -18.08 14.32
N THR A 13 35.73 -19.15 15.10
CA THR A 13 36.69 -19.49 16.18
C THR A 13 37.77 -20.49 15.76
N SER A 14 37.76 -20.97 14.51
CA SER A 14 38.83 -21.82 13.99
C SER A 14 40.17 -21.06 13.99
N PRO A 15 41.25 -21.61 14.60
CA PRO A 15 42.55 -20.94 14.67
C PRO A 15 43.25 -20.77 13.30
N ALA A 16 42.70 -21.37 12.23
CA ALA A 16 43.09 -21.10 10.86
C ALA A 16 41.86 -20.58 10.06
N PRO A 17 41.75 -19.27 9.77
CA PRO A 17 40.69 -18.78 8.90
C PRO A 17 40.85 -19.40 7.50
N ALA A 18 39.78 -20.04 7.03
CA ALA A 18 39.75 -20.72 5.73
C ALA A 18 40.30 -19.83 4.62
N SER A 19 41.11 -20.39 3.71
CA SER A 19 42.02 -19.63 2.83
C SER A 19 41.36 -18.49 2.04
N TRP A 20 40.08 -18.60 1.71
CA TRP A 20 39.28 -17.57 1.04
C TRP A 20 39.02 -16.31 1.90
N LEU A 21 38.86 -16.44 3.22
CA LEU A 21 38.67 -15.34 4.19
C LEU A 21 39.91 -14.44 4.35
N ARG A 22 41.08 -14.84 3.81
CA ARG A 22 42.24 -13.94 3.76
C ARG A 22 41.94 -12.68 2.92
N ARG A 23 41.04 -12.77 1.93
CA ARG A 23 40.64 -11.64 1.06
C ARG A 23 39.70 -10.65 1.80
N PRO A 24 39.98 -9.33 1.82
CA PRO A 24 39.12 -8.33 2.49
C PRO A 24 37.65 -8.35 2.06
N ALA A 25 37.40 -8.51 0.76
CA ALA A 25 36.04 -8.58 0.20
C ALA A 25 35.29 -9.88 0.58
N ALA A 26 36.01 -10.99 0.85
CA ALA A 26 35.40 -12.21 1.35
C ALA A 26 34.95 -12.05 2.82
N ARG A 27 35.75 -11.38 3.65
CA ARG A 27 35.36 -11.00 5.02
C ARG A 27 34.17 -10.05 5.03
N ALA A 28 34.15 -9.06 4.13
CA ALA A 28 33.00 -8.16 3.97
C ALA A 28 31.71 -8.92 3.62
N ALA A 29 31.76 -9.83 2.63
CA ALA A 29 30.62 -10.66 2.24
C ALA A 29 30.15 -11.60 3.37
N ALA A 30 31.09 -12.25 4.07
CA ALA A 30 30.79 -13.13 5.19
C ALA A 30 30.14 -12.36 6.37
N ALA A 31 30.69 -11.21 6.74
CA ALA A 31 30.13 -10.36 7.81
C ALA A 31 28.72 -9.83 7.44
N ALA A 32 28.52 -9.43 6.19
CA ALA A 32 27.20 -9.02 5.69
C ALA A 32 26.18 -10.16 5.85
N VAL A 33 26.51 -11.37 5.36
CA VAL A 33 25.68 -12.57 5.48
C VAL A 33 25.38 -12.94 6.93
N ILE A 34 26.38 -12.92 7.82
CA ILE A 34 26.21 -13.27 9.23
C ILE A 34 25.27 -12.29 9.95
N VAL A 35 25.46 -10.99 9.77
CA VAL A 35 24.57 -9.98 10.37
C VAL A 35 23.15 -10.09 9.81
N LEU A 36 23.00 -10.34 8.51
CA LEU A 36 21.68 -10.49 7.88
C LEU A 36 20.94 -11.74 8.41
N VAL A 37 21.65 -12.87 8.60
CA VAL A 37 21.10 -14.08 9.24
C VAL A 37 20.72 -13.81 10.70
N LEU A 38 21.52 -13.06 11.46
CA LEU A 38 21.20 -12.71 12.84
C LEU A 38 19.99 -11.77 12.94
N VAL A 39 19.86 -10.78 12.05
CA VAL A 39 18.70 -9.89 11.99
C VAL A 39 17.44 -10.63 11.57
N VAL A 40 17.50 -11.54 10.60
CA VAL A 40 16.36 -12.40 10.23
C VAL A 40 15.98 -13.33 11.40
N ALA A 41 16.96 -13.94 12.08
CA ALA A 41 16.70 -14.85 13.21
C ALA A 41 16.16 -14.14 14.46
N ALA A 42 16.58 -12.89 14.71
CA ALA A 42 16.03 -12.05 15.78
C ALA A 42 14.64 -11.52 15.41
N GLY A 43 14.45 -11.07 14.15
CA GLY A 43 13.17 -10.66 13.60
C GLY A 43 12.12 -11.76 13.76
N ALA A 44 12.39 -12.97 13.25
CA ALA A 44 11.50 -14.13 13.37
C ALA A 44 11.39 -14.73 14.80
N ALA A 45 12.01 -14.11 15.81
CA ALA A 45 11.87 -14.46 17.22
C ALA A 45 11.11 -13.39 18.03
N TRP A 46 11.22 -12.12 17.64
CA TRP A 46 10.46 -11.00 18.20
C TRP A 46 9.09 -10.89 17.52
N ASP A 47 9.09 -10.89 16.18
CA ASP A 47 7.93 -10.85 15.31
C ASP A 47 7.81 -12.19 14.52
N PRO A 48 7.08 -13.17 15.07
CA PRO A 48 6.73 -14.38 14.33
C PRO A 48 5.61 -14.17 13.28
N SER A 49 4.97 -12.98 13.19
CA SER A 49 3.95 -12.71 12.16
C SER A 49 4.56 -12.42 10.79
N GLY A 50 5.75 -11.81 10.74
CA GLY A 50 6.45 -11.43 9.51
C GLY A 50 6.31 -9.95 9.13
N LEU A 51 5.45 -9.20 9.81
CA LEU A 51 5.18 -7.79 9.55
C LEU A 51 6.43 -6.92 9.64
N LEU A 52 7.26 -7.13 10.67
CA LEU A 52 8.53 -6.44 10.93
C LEU A 52 9.74 -7.28 10.48
N ALA A 53 9.62 -8.61 10.47
CA ALA A 53 10.72 -9.47 10.04
C ALA A 53 11.14 -9.20 8.57
N PRO A 54 12.41 -9.40 8.19
CA PRO A 54 12.86 -9.22 6.80
C PRO A 54 12.46 -10.39 5.90
N VAL A 55 12.17 -11.54 6.52
CA VAL A 55 11.66 -12.79 5.94
C VAL A 55 10.79 -13.44 7.03
N SER A 56 9.53 -13.77 6.71
CA SER A 56 8.59 -14.46 7.60
C SER A 56 8.84 -15.98 7.66
N GLY A 57 8.20 -16.67 8.61
CA GLY A 57 7.96 -18.12 8.50
C GLY A 57 8.16 -18.94 9.77
N ARG A 58 7.10 -19.64 10.19
CA ARG A 58 7.11 -20.83 11.05
C ARG A 58 5.81 -21.63 10.89
N GLY A 59 5.87 -22.93 11.20
CA GLY A 59 4.83 -23.92 10.95
C GLY A 59 5.44 -25.10 10.17
N LEU A 60 5.28 -26.34 10.64
CA LEU A 60 5.89 -27.53 10.02
C LEU A 60 4.87 -28.65 9.70
N PRO A 61 3.93 -28.44 8.77
CA PRO A 61 3.32 -29.53 8.01
C PRO A 61 4.16 -29.81 6.75
N LEU A 62 4.50 -31.08 6.51
CA LEU A 62 5.34 -31.50 5.38
C LEU A 62 4.57 -31.73 4.07
N LEU A 63 3.23 -31.69 4.09
CA LEU A 63 2.36 -31.98 2.96
C LEU A 63 1.14 -31.05 2.97
N GLY A 64 0.72 -30.57 1.79
CA GLY A 64 -0.45 -29.70 1.60
C GLY A 64 -0.27 -28.71 0.46
N THR A 65 -1.35 -28.31 -0.22
CA THR A 65 -1.32 -27.39 -1.38
C THR A 65 -0.89 -25.96 -1.02
N GLY A 66 -1.27 -25.48 0.17
CA GLY A 66 -0.83 -24.17 0.69
C GLY A 66 0.67 -24.08 1.08
N SER A 67 1.40 -25.20 1.08
CA SER A 67 2.77 -25.26 1.59
C SER A 67 3.75 -24.34 0.82
N ALA A 68 3.64 -24.24 -0.51
CA ALA A 68 4.53 -23.40 -1.32
C ALA A 68 4.47 -21.92 -0.91
N TYR A 69 3.29 -21.41 -0.54
CA TYR A 69 3.07 -20.04 -0.08
C TYR A 69 3.71 -19.77 1.28
N GLN A 70 3.58 -20.71 2.23
CA GLN A 70 4.18 -20.62 3.57
C GLN A 70 5.72 -20.76 3.51
N TRP A 71 6.25 -21.59 2.61
CA TRP A 71 7.68 -21.87 2.53
C TRP A 71 8.49 -20.95 1.60
N ALA A 72 7.86 -20.27 0.63
CA ALA A 72 8.59 -19.40 -0.31
C ALA A 72 9.51 -18.36 0.35
N PRO A 73 9.14 -17.68 1.47
CA PRO A 73 10.06 -16.74 2.14
C PRO A 73 11.35 -17.43 2.63
N LEU A 74 11.24 -18.64 3.20
CA LEU A 74 12.38 -19.37 3.77
C LEU A 74 13.19 -20.15 2.73
N LEU A 75 12.54 -20.79 1.75
CA LEU A 75 13.18 -21.64 0.74
C LEU A 75 13.68 -20.86 -0.48
N VAL A 76 13.15 -19.66 -0.74
CA VAL A 76 13.48 -18.85 -1.91
C VAL A 76 13.92 -17.45 -1.50
N GLY A 77 13.13 -16.74 -0.70
CA GLY A 77 13.43 -15.38 -0.24
C GLY A 77 14.77 -15.28 0.49
N LEU A 78 14.99 -16.07 1.55
CA LEU A 78 16.22 -16.04 2.33
C LEU A 78 17.46 -16.45 1.52
N PRO A 79 17.47 -17.53 0.71
CA PRO A 79 18.59 -17.84 -0.20
C PRO A 79 18.87 -16.73 -1.22
N VAL A 80 17.84 -16.13 -1.83
CA VAL A 80 18.00 -15.01 -2.77
C VAL A 80 18.57 -13.78 -2.06
N LEU A 81 18.05 -13.43 -0.87
CA LEU A 81 18.52 -12.32 -0.04
C LEU A 81 20.00 -12.45 0.32
N LEU A 82 20.43 -13.64 0.76
CA LEU A 82 21.82 -13.89 1.16
C LEU A 82 22.75 -13.92 -0.07
N ALA A 83 22.34 -14.58 -1.16
CA ALA A 83 23.13 -14.69 -2.38
C ALA A 83 23.29 -13.33 -3.10
N ALA A 84 22.21 -12.57 -3.24
CA ALA A 84 22.23 -11.24 -3.83
C ALA A 84 23.00 -10.23 -2.95
N THR A 85 23.02 -10.41 -1.62
CA THR A 85 23.88 -9.64 -0.71
C THR A 85 25.36 -9.96 -0.91
N ALA A 86 25.72 -11.25 -0.96
CA ALA A 86 27.11 -11.69 -1.00
C ALA A 86 27.78 -11.52 -2.38
N LEU A 87 27.06 -11.81 -3.47
CA LEU A 87 27.65 -11.96 -4.80
C LEU A 87 28.30 -10.66 -5.32
N PRO A 88 27.69 -9.46 -5.23
CA PRO A 88 28.33 -8.22 -5.66
C PRO A 88 29.60 -7.92 -4.85
N LEU A 89 29.58 -8.13 -3.53
CA LEU A 89 30.76 -7.95 -2.66
C LEU A 89 31.91 -8.88 -3.05
N LEU A 90 31.61 -10.15 -3.35
CA LEU A 90 32.59 -11.11 -3.86
C LEU A 90 33.11 -10.72 -5.26
N LEU A 91 32.29 -10.11 -6.12
CA LEU A 91 32.73 -9.57 -7.42
C LEU A 91 33.62 -8.32 -7.28
N LEU A 92 33.47 -7.51 -6.22
CA LEU A 92 34.43 -6.42 -5.92
C LEU A 92 35.85 -6.94 -5.67
N ALA A 93 35.99 -8.19 -5.20
CA ALA A 93 37.28 -8.83 -4.90
C ALA A 93 38.21 -8.98 -6.11
N GLY A 94 37.68 -8.88 -7.33
CA GLY A 94 38.47 -8.91 -8.58
C GLY A 94 39.16 -7.58 -8.94
N SER A 95 39.15 -6.58 -8.04
CA SER A 95 39.69 -5.24 -8.28
C SER A 95 40.71 -4.80 -7.21
N ARG A 96 41.53 -3.78 -7.53
CA ARG A 96 42.77 -3.43 -6.80
C ARG A 96 42.59 -3.17 -5.28
N PRO A 97 43.65 -3.35 -4.45
CA PRO A 97 43.54 -3.32 -2.98
C PRO A 97 43.11 -1.99 -2.35
N GLN A 98 43.18 -0.88 -3.07
CA GLN A 98 42.83 0.46 -2.56
C GLN A 98 41.34 0.76 -2.74
N ARG A 99 40.51 0.24 -1.85
CA ARG A 99 39.13 0.71 -1.64
C ARG A 99 38.93 1.02 -0.16
N SER A 100 38.37 2.20 0.16
CA SER A 100 38.12 2.58 1.54
C SER A 100 36.95 1.78 2.11
N ALA A 101 36.93 1.62 3.44
CA ALA A 101 35.81 0.98 4.14
C ALA A 101 34.46 1.66 3.82
N TRP A 102 34.47 2.98 3.61
CA TRP A 102 33.31 3.76 3.14
C TRP A 102 32.75 3.29 1.78
N TRP A 103 33.62 2.89 0.84
CA TRP A 103 33.16 2.33 -0.44
C TRP A 103 32.55 0.93 -0.30
N VAL A 104 32.99 0.16 0.70
CA VAL A 104 32.39 -1.13 1.04
C VAL A 104 31.05 -0.93 1.73
N PHE A 105 30.94 0.06 2.62
CA PHE A 105 29.70 0.46 3.28
C PHE A 105 28.62 0.81 2.24
N LEU A 106 28.87 1.80 1.38
CA LEU A 106 27.89 2.28 0.39
C LEU A 106 27.43 1.17 -0.57
N VAL A 107 28.36 0.34 -1.08
CA VAL A 107 27.99 -0.76 -1.99
C VAL A 107 27.26 -1.87 -1.23
N THR A 108 27.64 -2.20 0.01
CA THR A 108 26.89 -3.18 0.81
C THR A 108 25.46 -2.71 1.06
N TRP A 109 25.26 -1.46 1.47
CA TRP A 109 23.93 -0.92 1.76
C TRP A 109 23.03 -0.94 0.52
N ALA A 110 23.50 -0.40 -0.61
CA ALA A 110 22.77 -0.45 -1.89
C ALA A 110 22.49 -1.88 -2.37
N THR A 111 23.40 -2.82 -2.09
CA THR A 111 23.21 -4.23 -2.43
C THR A 111 22.17 -4.90 -1.54
N VAL A 112 22.20 -4.68 -0.22
CA VAL A 112 21.23 -5.25 0.74
C VAL A 112 19.81 -4.74 0.47
N LEU A 113 19.66 -3.47 0.11
CA LEU A 113 18.39 -2.89 -0.35
C LEU A 113 17.81 -3.63 -1.56
N GLY A 114 18.60 -3.76 -2.62
CA GLY A 114 18.16 -4.45 -3.84
C GLY A 114 18.02 -5.97 -3.67
N ALA A 115 18.78 -6.58 -2.77
CA ALA A 115 18.63 -7.98 -2.38
C ALA A 115 17.32 -8.25 -1.63
N GLY A 116 16.90 -7.33 -0.75
CA GLY A 116 15.61 -7.37 -0.07
C GLY A 116 14.41 -7.24 -1.03
N ALA A 117 14.50 -6.28 -1.96
CA ALA A 117 13.51 -6.13 -3.04
C ALA A 117 13.42 -7.42 -3.88
N LEU A 118 14.55 -7.91 -4.39
CA LEU A 118 14.61 -9.12 -5.23
C LEU A 118 14.12 -10.37 -4.49
N ALA A 119 14.51 -10.55 -3.22
CA ALA A 119 14.04 -11.67 -2.40
C ALA A 119 12.51 -11.66 -2.25
N THR A 120 11.93 -10.49 -2.00
CA THR A 120 10.47 -10.31 -1.89
C THR A 120 9.78 -10.59 -3.23
N ALA A 121 10.31 -10.04 -4.33
CA ALA A 121 9.76 -10.25 -5.67
C ALA A 121 9.76 -11.73 -6.07
N VAL A 122 10.88 -12.43 -5.90
CA VAL A 122 10.96 -13.86 -6.26
C VAL A 122 10.11 -14.71 -5.30
N THR A 123 10.05 -14.37 -4.02
CA THR A 123 9.15 -15.01 -3.04
C THR A 123 7.69 -14.91 -3.48
N GLY A 124 7.21 -13.71 -3.79
CA GLY A 124 5.83 -13.49 -4.19
C GLY A 124 5.46 -14.18 -5.51
N LEU A 125 6.40 -14.26 -6.47
CA LEU A 125 6.17 -14.94 -7.74
C LEU A 125 6.05 -16.45 -7.53
N VAL A 126 6.88 -17.06 -6.69
CA VAL A 126 6.77 -18.48 -6.34
C VAL A 126 5.51 -18.77 -5.53
N ALA A 127 5.16 -17.88 -4.60
CA ALA A 127 3.97 -18.01 -3.75
C ALA A 127 2.65 -17.89 -4.55
N ALA A 128 2.61 -17.05 -5.59
CA ALA A 128 1.42 -16.81 -6.42
C ALA A 128 1.39 -17.60 -7.73
N ALA A 129 2.49 -18.27 -8.14
CA ALA A 129 2.50 -19.10 -9.36
C ALA A 129 1.41 -20.18 -9.41
N PRO A 130 1.05 -20.89 -8.31
CA PRO A 130 -0.05 -21.85 -8.29
C PRO A 130 -1.45 -21.23 -8.45
N MET A 131 -1.56 -19.90 -8.41
CA MET A 131 -2.81 -19.14 -8.37
C MET A 131 -3.10 -18.41 -9.69
N ILE A 132 -2.18 -18.50 -10.66
CA ILE A 132 -2.38 -17.95 -12.01
C ILE A 132 -3.45 -18.78 -12.73
N GLY A 133 -4.49 -18.11 -13.22
CA GLY A 133 -5.69 -18.75 -13.76
C GLY A 133 -6.60 -17.78 -14.50
N PRO A 134 -7.87 -18.13 -14.79
CA PRO A 134 -8.78 -17.29 -15.57
C PRO A 134 -9.00 -15.90 -14.95
N HIS A 135 -9.14 -15.88 -13.62
CA HIS A 135 -9.41 -14.69 -12.80
C HIS A 135 -8.13 -13.94 -12.37
N LEU A 136 -6.96 -14.55 -12.58
CA LEU A 136 -5.67 -13.95 -12.22
C LEU A 136 -4.64 -14.19 -13.34
N SER A 137 -4.58 -13.23 -14.26
CA SER A 137 -3.58 -13.24 -15.32
C SER A 137 -2.16 -13.12 -14.76
N ALA A 138 -1.20 -13.85 -15.33
CA ALA A 138 0.22 -13.77 -14.96
C ALA A 138 0.77 -12.33 -15.00
N GLY A 139 0.24 -11.48 -15.89
CA GLY A 139 0.59 -10.06 -15.97
C GLY A 139 0.01 -9.18 -14.86
N ALA A 140 -1.07 -9.59 -14.19
CA ALA A 140 -1.53 -8.99 -12.95
C ALA A 140 -0.71 -9.48 -11.74
N THR A 141 -0.40 -10.78 -11.67
CA THR A 141 0.51 -11.33 -10.65
C THR A 141 1.88 -10.65 -10.67
N LEU A 142 2.50 -10.54 -11.85
CA LEU A 142 3.77 -9.85 -12.06
C LEU A 142 3.70 -8.38 -11.61
N ARG A 143 2.64 -7.64 -12.01
CA ARG A 143 2.40 -6.25 -11.56
C ARG A 143 2.40 -6.17 -10.04
N PHE A 144 1.54 -6.96 -9.39
CA PHE A 144 1.34 -6.91 -7.95
C PHE A 144 2.64 -7.23 -7.20
N THR A 145 3.26 -8.38 -7.50
CA THR A 145 4.47 -8.82 -6.78
C THR A 145 5.65 -7.86 -6.90
N PHE A 146 5.88 -7.27 -8.08
CA PHE A 146 6.94 -6.28 -8.24
C PHE A 146 6.60 -4.94 -7.59
N ALA A 147 5.35 -4.46 -7.67
CA ALA A 147 4.93 -3.23 -6.99
C ALA A 147 5.20 -3.34 -5.47
N VAL A 148 4.91 -4.51 -4.90
CA VAL A 148 5.13 -4.84 -3.49
C VAL A 148 6.61 -4.91 -3.10
N SER A 149 7.48 -5.32 -4.02
CA SER A 149 8.93 -5.46 -3.75
C SER A 149 9.63 -4.15 -3.38
N GLY A 150 9.12 -3.00 -3.86
CA GLY A 150 9.61 -1.68 -3.48
C GLY A 150 9.35 -1.36 -2.01
N PHE A 151 8.16 -1.69 -1.51
CA PHE A 151 7.79 -1.47 -0.10
C PHE A 151 8.63 -2.34 0.85
N ALA A 152 8.90 -3.59 0.48
CA ALA A 152 9.79 -4.45 1.26
C ALA A 152 11.24 -3.96 1.26
N ALA A 153 11.71 -3.29 0.20
CA ALA A 153 13.04 -2.66 0.18
C ALA A 153 13.20 -1.62 1.30
N THR A 154 12.12 -0.94 1.70
CA THR A 154 12.11 0.05 2.80
C THR A 154 12.52 -0.56 4.13
N LYS A 155 12.16 -1.83 4.44
CA LYS A 155 12.67 -2.54 5.64
C LYS A 155 14.20 -2.56 5.68
N PHE A 156 14.84 -2.67 4.52
CA PHE A 156 16.29 -2.71 4.37
C PHE A 156 16.97 -1.33 4.35
N LEU A 157 16.23 -0.21 4.39
CA LEU A 157 16.80 1.11 4.69
C LEU A 157 17.28 1.20 6.15
N LEU A 158 16.57 0.56 7.08
CA LEU A 158 16.93 0.52 8.50
C LEU A 158 17.99 -0.56 8.80
N ILE A 159 17.86 -1.74 8.19
CA ILE A 159 18.77 -2.88 8.41
C ILE A 159 20.09 -2.72 7.64
N GLY A 160 20.03 -2.19 6.41
CA GLY A 160 21.15 -2.08 5.49
C GLY A 160 22.38 -1.36 6.03
N PRO A 161 22.27 -0.22 6.74
CA PRO A 161 23.40 0.46 7.38
C PRO A 161 24.15 -0.40 8.40
N LEU A 162 23.44 -1.23 9.16
CA LEU A 162 24.03 -2.11 10.18
C LEU A 162 24.82 -3.25 9.54
N VAL A 163 24.24 -3.87 8.50
CA VAL A 163 24.91 -4.88 7.66
C VAL A 163 26.13 -4.29 6.93
N ALA A 164 25.99 -3.06 6.42
CA ALA A 164 27.05 -2.32 5.73
C ALA A 164 28.19 -1.89 6.66
N ALA A 165 27.89 -1.50 7.90
CA ALA A 165 28.90 -1.18 8.92
C ALA A 165 29.73 -2.43 9.26
N ALA A 166 29.08 -3.58 9.47
CA ALA A 166 29.78 -4.85 9.71
C ALA A 166 30.65 -5.27 8.53
N ALA A 167 30.16 -5.17 7.29
CA ALA A 167 30.92 -5.47 6.08
C ALA A 167 32.14 -4.54 5.91
N ALA A 168 31.97 -3.24 6.14
CA ALA A 168 33.03 -2.24 6.08
C ALA A 168 34.09 -2.44 7.17
N LEU A 169 33.67 -2.80 8.39
CA LEU A 169 34.55 -3.11 9.51
C LEU A 169 35.35 -4.40 9.26
N ALA A 170 34.69 -5.47 8.83
CA ALA A 170 35.33 -6.75 8.50
C ALA A 170 36.27 -6.67 7.28
N PHE A 171 36.02 -5.75 6.36
CA PHE A 171 36.96 -5.41 5.29
C PHE A 171 38.24 -4.76 5.84
N ARG A 172 38.09 -3.77 6.75
CA ARG A 172 39.19 -3.00 7.35
C ARG A 172 40.04 -3.81 8.33
N LEU A 173 39.41 -4.61 9.18
CA LEU A 173 40.09 -5.45 10.17
C LEU A 173 40.64 -6.71 9.49
N GLY A 174 41.93 -6.68 9.12
CA GLY A 174 42.65 -7.87 8.70
C GLY A 174 42.81 -8.88 9.85
N PRO A 175 43.06 -10.17 9.54
CA PRO A 175 43.60 -11.09 10.54
C PRO A 175 44.86 -10.49 11.16
N ALA A 176 45.03 -10.57 12.47
CA ALA A 176 46.21 -10.05 13.14
C ALA A 176 47.47 -10.71 12.57
N GLY A 177 48.32 -9.92 11.93
CA GLY A 177 49.56 -10.42 11.33
C GLY A 177 50.54 -10.78 12.43
N THR A 178 50.83 -12.07 12.60
CA THR A 178 51.96 -12.53 13.41
C THR A 178 53.25 -12.07 12.74
N THR A 179 53.78 -10.93 13.20
CA THR A 179 55.07 -10.39 12.76
C THR A 179 56.19 -11.27 13.28
N THR A 180 56.59 -12.25 12.47
CA THR A 180 57.75 -13.10 12.72
C THR A 180 59.04 -12.30 12.49
N ASN A 181 59.38 -11.41 13.42
CA ASN A 181 60.71 -10.81 13.50
C ASN A 181 61.69 -11.87 14.00
N THR A 182 62.38 -12.52 13.07
CA THR A 182 63.51 -13.40 13.38
C THR A 182 64.72 -12.57 13.77
N THR A 183 64.89 -12.36 15.08
CA THR A 183 66.17 -11.94 15.69
C THR A 183 66.51 -12.89 16.82
N THR A 184 67.53 -13.72 16.61
CA THR A 184 68.06 -14.67 17.60
C THR A 184 68.85 -13.94 18.69
N ALA A 185 68.36 -13.99 19.94
CA ALA A 185 69.13 -13.70 21.14
C ALA A 185 68.67 -14.63 22.29
N THR A 186 69.61 -15.04 23.13
CA THR A 186 69.51 -16.20 24.04
C THR A 186 68.94 -15.89 25.44
N ALA A 187 68.19 -16.87 25.95
CA ALA A 187 68.23 -17.40 27.33
C ALA A 187 67.44 -16.75 28.50
N THR A 188 66.94 -17.67 29.34
CA THR A 188 66.72 -17.62 30.80
C THR A 188 65.70 -16.66 31.46
N ALA A 189 64.52 -17.23 31.71
CA ALA A 189 64.01 -17.60 33.06
C ALA A 189 63.16 -16.64 33.93
N THR A 190 62.19 -17.29 34.60
CA THR A 190 61.52 -16.96 35.89
C THR A 190 60.70 -15.68 36.10
N ALA A 191 59.36 -15.88 36.10
CA ALA A 191 58.39 -15.56 37.17
C ALA A 191 58.25 -14.12 37.75
N GLY A 192 56.98 -13.66 37.86
CA GLY A 192 56.59 -12.51 38.68
C GLY A 192 55.08 -12.20 38.61
N PHE A 193 54.42 -12.10 39.78
CA PHE A 193 53.06 -11.54 39.98
C PHE A 193 53.19 -10.15 40.65
N GLY A 194 52.15 -9.31 40.58
CA GLY A 194 52.09 -7.96 41.19
C GLY A 194 52.05 -6.87 40.10
N GLU A 195 51.06 -5.98 39.91
CA GLU A 195 50.05 -5.31 40.78
C GLU A 195 50.48 -3.92 41.29
N THR A 196 49.49 -3.02 41.41
CA THR A 196 49.51 -1.64 42.00
C THR A 196 50.07 -0.44 41.19
N ALA A 197 49.11 0.38 40.76
CA ALA A 197 49.02 1.85 40.69
C ALA A 197 50.24 2.79 40.95
N GLY A 198 50.32 3.85 40.13
CA GLY A 198 51.06 5.11 40.38
C GLY A 198 50.36 6.31 39.70
N LYS A 199 50.54 7.54 40.22
CA LYS A 199 49.79 8.77 39.81
C LYS A 199 50.76 9.90 39.33
N PRO A 200 50.35 11.16 38.98
CA PRO A 200 50.83 11.80 37.74
C PRO A 200 51.55 13.17 37.94
N THR A 201 51.45 14.07 36.95
CA THR A 201 52.02 15.45 36.79
C THR A 201 53.41 15.50 36.12
N GLY A 202 53.77 16.55 35.35
CA GLY A 202 52.95 17.64 34.77
C GLY A 202 53.75 18.80 34.11
N ILE A 203 53.05 19.61 33.30
CA ILE A 203 53.32 21.03 32.92
C ILE A 203 54.56 21.40 32.07
N ARG A 204 54.32 21.89 30.83
CA ARG A 204 54.86 23.12 30.16
C ARG A 204 54.57 23.08 28.64
N ALA A 205 54.65 24.15 27.84
CA ALA A 205 54.21 25.56 27.92
C ALA A 205 54.55 26.24 26.56
N VAL A 206 53.77 27.23 26.10
CA VAL A 206 53.84 27.89 24.76
C VAL A 206 54.35 29.35 24.90
N PRO A 207 55.21 29.90 24.00
CA PRO A 207 54.81 30.99 23.05
C PRO A 207 55.74 31.14 21.78
N PRO A 208 55.65 32.21 20.93
CA PRO A 208 54.59 33.20 20.64
C PRO A 208 54.17 33.33 19.12
N LYS A 209 53.40 34.38 18.79
CA LYS A 209 52.92 34.86 17.46
C LYS A 209 54.00 35.68 16.69
N SER A 210 53.82 36.38 15.54
CA SER A 210 52.69 36.94 14.73
C SER A 210 53.12 37.12 13.25
N ALA A 211 52.51 37.84 12.28
CA ALA A 211 51.40 38.84 12.20
C ALA A 211 50.77 38.91 10.77
N ASP A 212 49.89 39.92 10.53
CA ASP A 212 49.23 40.31 9.27
C ASP A 212 50.19 41.09 8.30
N ASP A 213 49.88 41.64 7.10
CA ASP A 213 48.65 42.34 6.63
C ASP A 213 48.67 42.66 5.08
N THR A 214 47.58 43.23 4.55
CA THR A 214 47.38 44.07 3.33
C THR A 214 47.11 43.51 1.91
N ALA A 215 45.91 43.91 1.41
CA ALA A 215 45.62 44.55 0.10
C ALA A 215 45.45 43.78 -1.24
N SER A 216 44.64 44.41 -2.11
CA SER A 216 44.23 44.05 -3.49
C SER A 216 44.14 45.37 -4.30
N PRO A 217 44.16 45.39 -5.67
CA PRO A 217 42.88 45.30 -6.41
C PRO A 217 42.93 44.75 -7.87
N LYS A 218 41.73 44.76 -8.49
CA LYS A 218 41.29 44.69 -9.91
C LYS A 218 42.26 45.28 -10.98
N ALA A 219 42.36 44.76 -12.22
CA ALA A 219 41.42 44.81 -13.37
C ALA A 219 41.29 46.24 -14.00
N ASP A 220 41.06 46.49 -15.30
CA ASP A 220 40.57 45.69 -16.46
C ASP A 220 41.31 46.10 -17.78
N ASP A 221 40.67 45.91 -18.96
CA ASP A 221 40.91 46.55 -20.28
C ASP A 221 42.06 46.09 -21.22
N ALA A 222 42.04 46.36 -22.55
CA ALA A 222 40.96 46.21 -23.56
C ALA A 222 41.46 46.49 -25.01
N ALA A 223 40.96 45.70 -25.97
CA ALA A 223 40.67 46.06 -27.37
C ALA A 223 41.79 46.46 -28.38
N LEU A 224 41.33 46.56 -29.64
CA LEU A 224 41.97 47.05 -30.89
C LEU A 224 42.88 46.08 -31.68
N ALA A 225 42.86 46.02 -33.02
CA ALA A 225 41.81 46.22 -34.06
C ALA A 225 42.46 46.10 -35.47
N THR A 226 41.70 45.67 -36.50
CA THR A 226 41.87 46.03 -37.95
C THR A 226 43.20 45.65 -38.67
N ASP A 227 43.29 45.40 -39.99
CA ASP A 227 42.27 45.18 -41.03
C ASP A 227 42.86 44.43 -42.26
N ALA A 228 42.02 44.13 -43.26
CA ALA A 228 42.33 43.97 -44.69
C ALA A 228 43.35 42.89 -45.17
N ALA A 229 42.82 41.70 -45.52
CA ALA A 229 42.56 41.22 -46.91
C ALA A 229 43.45 41.70 -48.10
N PRO A 230 43.46 40.97 -49.26
CA PRO A 230 43.41 39.51 -49.48
C PRO A 230 44.33 39.02 -50.65
N VAL A 231 44.23 37.73 -51.07
CA VAL A 231 44.68 37.18 -52.40
C VAL A 231 46.21 37.10 -52.61
N ASP A 232 46.86 36.10 -53.26
CA ASP A 232 46.61 34.71 -53.71
C ASP A 232 48.01 34.15 -54.17
N ASP A 233 48.34 32.88 -54.44
CA ASP A 233 47.78 31.52 -54.31
C ASP A 233 48.96 30.51 -54.58
N ALA A 234 48.72 29.20 -54.46
CA ALA A 234 49.42 28.07 -55.11
C ALA A 234 50.76 27.51 -54.57
N ALA A 235 50.87 26.18 -54.74
CA ALA A 235 52.04 25.27 -54.74
C ALA A 235 52.96 25.22 -53.50
N LEU A 236 53.36 24.08 -52.89
CA LEU A 236 53.21 22.62 -53.00
C LEU A 236 54.61 21.95 -52.85
N ALA A 237 54.72 21.11 -51.81
CA ALA A 237 55.47 19.85 -51.75
C ALA A 237 57.02 19.81 -51.91
N HIS A 238 57.72 19.65 -50.77
CA HIS A 238 58.83 18.71 -50.49
C HIS A 238 59.18 18.82 -48.97
N SER A 239 59.74 17.84 -48.24
CA SER A 239 59.89 16.38 -48.40
C SER A 239 60.27 15.74 -47.04
N SER A 240 60.39 14.41 -46.97
CA SER A 240 61.32 13.64 -46.11
C SER A 240 61.43 13.93 -44.58
N ALA A 241 60.74 13.10 -43.78
CA ALA A 241 61.19 12.38 -42.57
C ALA A 241 62.00 13.06 -41.41
N LEU A 242 61.41 13.00 -40.20
CA LEU A 242 61.96 12.56 -38.87
C LEU A 242 63.36 13.06 -38.40
N PRO A 243 63.52 13.53 -37.13
CA PRO A 243 63.37 12.62 -35.98
C PRO A 243 62.86 13.19 -34.62
N ASP A 244 62.68 12.25 -33.69
CA ASP A 244 62.57 12.23 -32.20
C ASP A 244 62.54 13.47 -31.26
N ALA A 245 61.84 13.22 -30.14
CA ALA A 245 62.02 13.71 -28.75
C ALA A 245 61.50 15.12 -28.33
N GLY A 246 60.97 15.18 -27.09
CA GLY A 246 60.67 16.41 -26.35
C GLY A 246 59.24 16.50 -25.79
N ASP A 247 59.07 16.45 -24.46
CA ASP A 247 57.80 16.70 -23.75
C ASP A 247 57.37 18.18 -23.85
N GLY A 248 56.07 18.50 -23.96
CA GLY A 248 55.65 19.91 -24.19
C GLY A 248 54.17 20.32 -24.21
N GLU A 249 53.28 19.66 -23.46
CA GLU A 249 51.90 20.13 -23.13
C GLU A 249 50.86 20.44 -24.25
N SER A 250 49.61 20.64 -23.81
CA SER A 250 48.45 21.16 -24.56
C SER A 250 47.93 20.33 -25.76
N GLY A 251 46.88 19.52 -25.50
CA GLY A 251 46.22 18.70 -26.52
C GLY A 251 44.95 18.02 -26.01
N TRP A 252 43.91 18.80 -25.70
CA TRP A 252 42.60 18.23 -25.35
C TRP A 252 41.97 17.55 -26.59
N TRP A 253 40.93 16.71 -26.37
CA TRP A 253 40.16 15.99 -27.42
C TRP A 253 40.77 14.70 -28.02
N HIS A 254 41.15 13.74 -27.17
CA HIS A 254 41.29 12.33 -27.57
C HIS A 254 40.33 11.39 -26.80
N TRP A 255 39.05 11.47 -27.16
CA TRP A 255 37.98 10.62 -26.62
C TRP A 255 38.01 9.18 -27.16
N ARG A 256 38.97 8.34 -26.74
CA ARG A 256 38.97 6.88 -27.04
C ARG A 256 38.17 6.05 -26.02
N VAL A 257 37.04 6.57 -25.54
CA VAL A 257 36.18 5.94 -24.51
C VAL A 257 34.67 6.06 -24.83
N THR A 258 34.30 6.84 -25.85
CA THR A 258 32.90 7.16 -26.22
C THR A 258 32.09 5.96 -26.67
N ASP A 259 32.62 5.14 -27.58
CA ASP A 259 31.77 4.39 -28.53
C ASP A 259 31.05 3.21 -27.85
N VAL A 260 31.73 2.54 -26.92
CA VAL A 260 31.11 1.55 -26.03
C VAL A 260 30.13 2.22 -25.06
N GLY A 261 30.44 3.44 -24.61
CA GLY A 261 29.54 4.24 -23.78
C GLY A 261 28.25 4.62 -24.52
N PHE A 262 28.34 5.04 -25.78
CA PHE A 262 27.19 5.40 -26.62
C PHE A 262 26.33 4.20 -26.99
N VAL A 263 26.91 3.07 -27.38
CA VAL A 263 26.12 1.86 -27.69
C VAL A 263 25.46 1.29 -26.43
N VAL A 264 26.16 1.27 -25.29
CA VAL A 264 25.54 0.86 -24.01
C VAL A 264 24.46 1.86 -23.60
N ALA A 265 24.72 3.17 -23.62
CA ALA A 265 23.74 4.19 -23.23
C ALA A 265 22.52 4.22 -24.15
N GLY A 266 22.71 4.09 -25.48
CA GLY A 266 21.61 4.01 -26.44
C GLY A 266 20.72 2.79 -26.17
N MET A 267 21.32 1.60 -26.03
CA MET A 267 20.58 0.39 -25.65
C MET A 267 19.97 0.48 -24.23
N TYR A 268 20.58 1.28 -23.34
CA TYR A 268 20.01 1.59 -22.02
C TYR A 268 18.81 2.51 -22.12
N VAL A 269 18.82 3.51 -23.00
CA VAL A 269 17.66 4.38 -23.26
C VAL A 269 16.48 3.57 -23.80
N VAL A 270 16.72 2.52 -24.61
CA VAL A 270 15.66 1.55 -24.98
C VAL A 270 15.03 0.92 -23.76
N VAL A 271 15.87 0.28 -22.93
CA VAL A 271 15.43 -0.42 -21.71
C VAL A 271 14.77 0.55 -20.74
N MET A 272 15.27 1.79 -20.64
CA MET A 272 14.72 2.85 -19.80
C MET A 272 13.36 3.33 -20.27
N VAL A 273 13.17 3.66 -21.56
CA VAL A 273 11.90 4.19 -22.05
C VAL A 273 10.83 3.09 -22.06
N VAL A 274 11.19 1.85 -22.41
CA VAL A 274 10.30 0.69 -22.24
C VAL A 274 9.95 0.47 -20.77
N ALA A 275 10.94 0.47 -19.86
CA ALA A 275 10.70 0.29 -18.43
C ALA A 275 10.01 1.49 -17.76
N ALA A 276 10.07 2.69 -18.34
CA ALA A 276 9.39 3.89 -17.88
C ALA A 276 7.91 3.87 -18.27
N ALA A 277 7.58 3.56 -19.53
CA ALA A 277 6.20 3.38 -19.99
C ALA A 277 5.52 2.15 -19.32
N PHE A 278 6.31 1.11 -19.03
CA PHE A 278 5.91 -0.02 -18.21
C PHE A 278 5.69 0.41 -16.75
N GLY A 279 6.66 1.12 -16.17
CA GLY A 279 6.65 1.62 -14.79
C GLY A 279 5.49 2.55 -14.49
N GLU A 280 5.23 3.55 -15.33
CA GLU A 280 4.08 4.46 -15.25
C GLU A 280 2.78 3.70 -14.96
N ARG A 281 2.50 2.69 -15.80
CA ARG A 281 1.27 1.88 -15.73
C ARG A 281 1.32 0.77 -14.68
N TRP A 282 2.52 0.36 -14.24
CA TRP A 282 2.72 -0.61 -13.16
C TRP A 282 2.57 -0.01 -11.77
N TRP A 283 3.09 1.20 -11.54
CA TRP A 283 3.17 1.79 -10.20
C TRP A 283 1.94 2.66 -9.88
N ARG A 284 1.37 3.38 -10.85
CA ARG A 284 0.06 4.06 -10.67
C ARG A 284 -1.11 3.09 -10.69
N GLY A 285 -1.02 2.03 -11.51
CA GLY A 285 -1.91 0.86 -11.46
C GLY A 285 -1.48 -0.19 -10.42
N GLY A 286 -0.58 0.15 -9.51
CA GLY A 286 -0.17 -0.70 -8.39
C GLY A 286 -1.15 -0.57 -7.21
N PRO A 287 -1.14 -1.53 -6.26
CA PRO A 287 -2.20 -1.65 -5.25
C PRO A 287 -2.27 -0.50 -4.22
N VAL A 288 -1.29 0.43 -4.21
CA VAL A 288 -1.29 1.70 -3.43
C VAL A 288 -1.20 2.95 -4.32
N GLY A 289 -1.26 2.81 -5.65
CA GLY A 289 -1.02 3.92 -6.59
C GLY A 289 -2.02 5.07 -6.47
N TYR A 290 -3.23 4.77 -6.02
CA TYR A 290 -4.30 5.73 -5.75
C TYR A 290 -3.95 6.74 -4.63
N ALA A 291 -3.05 6.36 -3.70
CA ALA A 291 -2.57 7.24 -2.61
C ALA A 291 -1.43 8.18 -3.06
N LEU A 292 -0.91 8.02 -4.29
CA LEU A 292 0.30 8.68 -4.81
C LEU A 292 0.06 9.42 -6.13
N SER A 293 -1.20 9.60 -6.52
CA SER A 293 -1.63 10.13 -7.82
C SER A 293 -1.05 11.51 -8.15
N ASP A 294 -0.83 12.36 -7.16
CA ASP A 294 -0.55 13.80 -7.38
C ASP A 294 0.93 14.15 -7.20
N THR A 295 1.71 13.27 -6.56
CA THR A 295 3.03 13.63 -5.99
C THR A 295 4.22 13.09 -6.77
N LEU A 296 4.00 12.07 -7.62
CA LEU A 296 5.04 11.42 -8.38
C LEU A 296 5.39 12.19 -9.67
N LEU A 297 6.54 12.88 -9.65
CA LEU A 297 7.27 13.33 -10.85
C LEU A 297 7.64 12.17 -11.81
N GLY A 298 7.57 10.93 -11.34
CA GLY A 298 7.68 9.74 -12.18
C GLY A 298 6.40 9.49 -12.97
N ALA A 299 6.39 9.96 -14.23
CA ALA A 299 5.47 9.57 -15.31
C ALA A 299 3.95 9.67 -15.02
N ASN A 300 3.28 10.63 -15.66
CA ASN A 300 1.82 10.55 -15.81
C ASN A 300 1.30 11.20 -17.09
N ALA A 301 0.67 10.39 -17.93
CA ALA A 301 0.07 10.71 -19.23
C ALA A 301 -1.09 11.73 -19.20
N ALA A 302 -1.45 12.26 -18.03
CA ALA A 302 -2.46 13.30 -17.82
C ALA A 302 -1.88 14.63 -17.28
N ALA A 303 -0.56 14.73 -17.03
CA ALA A 303 0.04 15.97 -16.54
C ALA A 303 1.34 16.36 -17.27
N GLU A 304 1.37 17.59 -17.76
CA GLU A 304 2.59 18.29 -18.15
C GLU A 304 3.50 18.57 -16.93
N PRO A 305 4.70 19.12 -17.13
CA PRO A 305 5.82 18.51 -17.83
C PRO A 305 6.58 17.48 -16.95
N GLY A 306 5.92 16.87 -15.95
CA GLY A 306 6.59 16.05 -14.92
C GLY A 306 7.38 14.86 -15.47
N PHE A 307 6.82 14.10 -16.42
CA PHE A 307 7.46 12.89 -16.97
C PHE A 307 8.88 13.12 -17.55
N PRO A 308 9.11 14.03 -18.51
CA PRO A 308 10.45 14.28 -19.03
C PRO A 308 11.41 14.79 -17.96
N ALA A 309 10.93 15.54 -16.95
CA ALA A 309 11.76 15.98 -15.83
C ALA A 309 12.28 14.78 -15.02
N GLY A 310 11.40 13.83 -14.66
CA GLY A 310 11.78 12.58 -13.99
C GLY A 310 12.77 11.72 -14.80
N VAL A 311 12.57 11.63 -16.12
CA VAL A 311 13.50 10.92 -17.02
C VAL A 311 14.88 11.60 -17.06
N VAL A 312 14.93 12.93 -17.18
CA VAL A 312 16.19 13.69 -17.19
C VAL A 312 16.94 13.53 -15.87
N VAL A 313 16.25 13.60 -14.72
CA VAL A 313 16.84 13.39 -13.39
C VAL A 313 17.42 11.99 -13.27
N PHE A 314 16.66 10.94 -13.62
CA PHE A 314 17.15 9.57 -13.54
C PHE A 314 18.36 9.36 -14.45
N LEU A 315 18.32 9.80 -15.71
CA LEU A 315 19.43 9.64 -16.66
C LEU A 315 20.68 10.42 -16.20
N GLY A 316 20.52 11.61 -15.64
CA GLY A 316 21.60 12.41 -15.06
C GLY A 316 22.26 11.69 -13.86
N SER A 317 21.47 11.27 -12.88
CA SER A 317 21.96 10.50 -11.72
C SER A 317 22.63 9.18 -12.15
N PHE A 318 22.02 8.44 -13.08
CA PHE A 318 22.56 7.20 -13.63
C PHE A 318 23.93 7.44 -14.29
N TRP A 319 24.03 8.43 -15.17
CA TRP A 319 25.28 8.77 -15.86
C TRP A 319 26.38 9.19 -14.89
N LEU A 320 26.06 9.99 -13.86
CA LEU A 320 27.02 10.38 -12.82
C LEU A 320 27.55 9.17 -12.04
N VAL A 321 26.67 8.23 -11.65
CA VAL A 321 27.07 7.02 -10.91
C VAL A 321 27.86 6.06 -11.81
N VAL A 322 27.44 5.84 -13.06
CA VAL A 322 28.23 5.07 -14.03
C VAL A 322 29.60 5.72 -14.23
N ARG A 323 29.69 7.04 -14.45
CA ARG A 323 30.96 7.78 -14.63
C ARG A 323 31.87 7.65 -13.41
N ALA A 324 31.33 7.68 -12.19
CA ALA A 324 32.08 7.51 -10.95
C ALA A 324 32.58 6.07 -10.73
N LEU A 325 31.74 5.06 -11.00
CA LEU A 325 32.09 3.65 -10.87
C LEU A 325 33.06 3.17 -11.96
N TRP A 326 32.84 3.59 -13.21
CA TRP A 326 33.65 3.25 -14.39
C TRP A 326 35.08 3.78 -14.27
N ARG A 327 35.26 5.00 -13.73
CA ARG A 327 36.58 5.55 -13.37
C ARG A 327 37.31 4.75 -12.27
N ARG A 328 36.62 3.86 -11.55
CA ARG A 328 37.13 3.04 -10.43
C ARG A 328 37.14 1.54 -10.73
N GLN A 329 36.97 1.13 -11.99
CA GLN A 329 37.09 -0.26 -12.45
C GLN A 329 38.39 -0.51 -13.23
N ALA A 330 39.33 -1.24 -12.62
CA ALA A 330 40.61 -1.61 -13.24
C ALA A 330 40.52 -2.73 -14.29
N ARG A 331 39.42 -3.50 -14.32
CA ARG A 331 39.12 -4.52 -15.35
C ARG A 331 37.61 -4.49 -15.64
N ARG A 332 37.25 -4.33 -16.91
CA ARG A 332 35.85 -4.29 -17.39
C ARG A 332 35.38 -5.71 -17.76
N THR A 333 35.20 -6.57 -16.75
CA THR A 333 34.61 -7.90 -16.94
C THR A 333 33.08 -7.78 -17.01
N LEU A 334 32.41 -8.66 -17.75
CA LEU A 334 30.94 -8.58 -17.89
C LEU A 334 30.18 -8.51 -16.54
N PRO A 335 30.46 -9.35 -15.53
CA PRO A 335 29.80 -9.23 -14.23
C PRO A 335 30.05 -7.87 -13.56
N ALA A 336 31.25 -7.30 -13.69
CA ALA A 336 31.57 -5.99 -13.11
C ALA A 336 30.83 -4.85 -13.83
N VAL A 337 30.64 -4.92 -15.15
CA VAL A 337 29.85 -3.93 -15.90
C VAL A 337 28.36 -4.07 -15.54
N ALA A 338 27.82 -5.29 -15.50
CA ALA A 338 26.44 -5.57 -15.12
C ALA A 338 26.10 -5.08 -13.71
N VAL A 339 27.00 -5.29 -12.73
CA VAL A 339 26.84 -4.78 -11.35
C VAL A 339 26.92 -3.24 -11.29
N THR A 340 27.81 -2.60 -12.05
CA THR A 340 27.87 -1.13 -12.14
C THR A 340 26.57 -0.55 -12.72
N VAL A 341 26.04 -1.19 -13.76
CA VAL A 341 24.77 -0.83 -14.40
C VAL A 341 23.60 -0.96 -13.40
N TRP A 342 23.50 -2.10 -12.70
CA TRP A 342 22.47 -2.32 -11.69
C TRP A 342 22.54 -1.32 -10.54
N LEU A 343 23.73 -1.09 -9.96
CA LEU A 343 23.92 -0.11 -8.88
C LEU A 343 23.59 1.32 -9.33
N ALA A 344 23.97 1.72 -10.55
CA ALA A 344 23.67 3.05 -11.06
C ALA A 344 22.17 3.28 -11.24
N ALA A 345 21.42 2.27 -11.69
CA ALA A 345 19.98 2.35 -11.81
C ALA A 345 19.28 2.39 -10.44
N THR A 346 19.71 1.57 -9.48
CA THR A 346 19.22 1.61 -8.09
C THR A 346 19.43 2.97 -7.44
N VAL A 347 20.60 3.59 -7.61
CA VAL A 347 20.89 4.94 -7.05
C VAL A 347 20.15 6.05 -7.79
N ALA A 348 19.97 5.95 -9.12
CA ALA A 348 19.15 6.89 -9.87
C ALA A 348 17.66 6.79 -9.50
N GLY A 349 17.16 5.58 -9.23
CA GLY A 349 15.81 5.34 -8.73
C GLY A 349 15.60 5.92 -7.32
N LEU A 350 16.57 5.74 -6.42
CA LEU A 350 16.59 6.41 -5.12
C LEU A 350 16.56 7.94 -5.28
N GLY A 351 17.34 8.51 -6.21
CA GLY A 351 17.33 9.94 -6.50
C GLY A 351 15.97 10.45 -6.97
N LEU A 352 15.31 9.70 -7.87
CA LEU A 352 13.95 9.99 -8.33
C LEU A 352 12.91 9.87 -7.20
N GLY A 353 13.02 8.87 -6.34
CA GLY A 353 12.14 8.67 -5.18
C GLY A 353 12.31 9.75 -4.10
N VAL A 354 13.53 10.21 -3.85
CA VAL A 354 13.82 11.36 -2.97
C VAL A 354 13.30 12.66 -3.57
N LEU A 355 13.45 12.89 -4.87
CA LEU A 355 12.87 14.07 -5.52
C LEU A 355 11.33 14.04 -5.47
N GLY A 356 10.72 12.88 -5.70
CA GLY A 356 9.28 12.66 -5.53
C GLY A 356 8.79 12.89 -4.09
N ALA A 357 9.57 12.49 -3.09
CA ALA A 357 9.30 12.80 -1.69
C ALA A 357 9.39 14.30 -1.38
N VAL A 358 10.37 15.00 -1.95
CA VAL A 358 10.47 16.47 -1.82
C VAL A 358 9.27 17.16 -2.48
N THR A 359 8.84 16.75 -3.68
CA THR A 359 7.62 17.31 -4.29
C THR A 359 6.36 16.93 -3.54
N ALA A 360 6.27 15.73 -2.94
CA ALA A 360 5.16 15.37 -2.07
C ALA A 360 5.08 16.29 -0.84
N ALA A 361 6.22 16.57 -0.20
CA ALA A 361 6.27 17.45 0.97
C ALA A 361 5.99 18.92 0.64
N THR A 362 6.44 19.44 -0.52
CA THR A 362 6.19 20.85 -0.90
C THR A 362 4.82 21.08 -1.54
N ALA A 363 4.20 20.08 -2.17
CA ALA A 363 2.89 20.20 -2.81
C ALA A 363 1.69 19.87 -1.89
N HIS A 364 1.90 19.65 -0.58
CA HIS A 364 0.85 19.18 0.35
C HIS A 364 0.58 20.11 1.55
N ALA A 365 0.99 21.37 1.48
CA ALA A 365 0.70 22.38 2.50
C ALA A 365 -0.30 23.46 2.00
N PRO A 366 -1.28 23.91 2.81
CA PRO A 366 -1.86 23.24 3.98
C PRO A 366 -3.41 23.40 4.04
N PHE A 367 -4.13 23.38 2.90
CA PHE A 367 -5.51 23.89 2.84
C PHE A 367 -6.65 22.88 3.07
N ASP A 368 -6.53 21.62 2.62
CA ASP A 368 -7.68 20.68 2.60
C ASP A 368 -7.66 19.57 3.67
N GLY A 369 -6.70 19.56 4.60
CA GLY A 369 -6.44 18.37 5.42
C GLY A 369 -5.74 18.56 6.76
N GLY A 370 -5.75 19.77 7.34
CA GLY A 370 -5.25 20.00 8.71
C GLY A 370 -3.77 19.65 8.96
N PRO A 371 -3.35 19.52 10.23
CA PRO A 371 -1.98 19.16 10.61
C PRO A 371 -1.79 17.64 10.70
N ASP A 372 -1.60 16.96 9.57
CA ASP A 372 -1.26 15.53 9.52
C ASP A 372 0.22 15.26 9.16
N ILE A 373 0.64 14.01 9.36
CA ILE A 373 1.97 13.50 8.97
C ILE A 373 1.94 12.71 7.66
N TRP A 374 0.93 12.93 6.81
CA TRP A 374 0.76 12.19 5.54
C TRP A 374 1.98 12.32 4.62
N TRP A 375 2.66 13.47 4.70
CA TRP A 375 3.92 13.71 3.99
C TRP A 375 5.01 12.68 4.31
N ILE A 376 5.00 12.05 5.50
CA ILE A 376 5.90 10.95 5.87
C ILE A 376 5.52 9.68 5.10
N ALA A 377 4.23 9.34 5.07
CA ALA A 377 3.73 8.18 4.32
C ALA A 377 4.03 8.32 2.82
N THR A 378 3.72 9.46 2.21
CA THR A 378 4.04 9.73 0.80
C THR A 378 5.54 9.82 0.53
N THR A 379 6.34 10.29 1.49
CA THR A 379 7.82 10.27 1.39
C THR A 379 8.35 8.85 1.35
N LEU A 380 7.95 8.01 2.31
CA LEU A 380 8.37 6.61 2.38
C LEU A 380 7.93 5.83 1.13
N LEU A 381 6.69 6.03 0.68
CA LEU A 381 6.15 5.41 -0.53
C LEU A 381 6.84 5.91 -1.81
N SER A 382 7.17 7.20 -1.92
CA SER A 382 7.90 7.75 -3.08
C SER A 382 9.33 7.21 -3.15
N VAL A 383 10.03 7.13 -2.01
CA VAL A 383 11.37 6.53 -1.91
C VAL A 383 11.32 5.03 -2.22
N ALA A 384 10.35 4.29 -1.67
CA ALA A 384 10.14 2.87 -1.95
C ALA A 384 9.89 2.59 -3.43
N THR A 385 9.01 3.39 -4.06
CA THR A 385 8.68 3.31 -5.49
C THR A 385 9.90 3.62 -6.36
N GLY A 386 10.64 4.67 -6.03
CA GLY A 386 11.90 5.03 -6.71
C GLY A 386 12.96 3.94 -6.63
N ILE A 387 13.16 3.33 -5.45
CA ILE A 387 14.07 2.20 -5.26
C ILE A 387 13.59 0.99 -6.08
N GLY A 388 12.31 0.63 -6.02
CA GLY A 388 11.72 -0.48 -6.78
C GLY A 388 11.89 -0.32 -8.30
N TYR A 389 11.65 0.89 -8.81
CA TYR A 389 11.92 1.25 -10.19
C TYR A 389 13.41 1.15 -10.55
N GLY A 390 14.30 1.67 -9.71
CA GLY A 390 15.76 1.60 -9.91
C GLY A 390 16.33 0.18 -9.92
N VAL A 391 15.86 -0.69 -9.01
CA VAL A 391 16.24 -2.11 -8.97
C VAL A 391 15.73 -2.85 -10.20
N THR A 392 14.47 -2.61 -10.61
CA THR A 392 13.85 -3.30 -11.75
C THR A 392 14.50 -2.89 -13.07
N THR A 393 14.64 -1.58 -13.33
CA THR A 393 15.36 -1.05 -14.50
C THR A 393 16.82 -1.52 -14.52
N GLY A 394 17.48 -1.56 -13.37
CA GLY A 394 18.84 -2.08 -13.20
C GLY A 394 18.98 -3.56 -13.56
N LEU A 395 18.00 -4.40 -13.20
CA LEU A 395 18.04 -5.84 -13.49
C LEU A 395 17.87 -6.10 -14.98
N VAL A 396 16.87 -5.49 -15.62
CA VAL A 396 16.66 -5.60 -17.07
C VAL A 396 17.88 -5.03 -17.82
N GLY A 397 18.42 -3.91 -17.37
CA GLY A 397 19.62 -3.28 -17.90
C GLY A 397 20.89 -4.14 -17.77
N ALA A 398 21.08 -4.81 -16.64
CA ALA A 398 22.18 -5.75 -16.41
C ALA A 398 22.07 -7.00 -17.30
N LEU A 399 20.87 -7.55 -17.46
CA LEU A 399 20.58 -8.67 -18.36
C LEU A 399 20.78 -8.29 -19.83
N GLY A 400 20.29 -7.13 -20.25
CA GLY A 400 20.52 -6.57 -21.59
C GLY A 400 22.01 -6.36 -21.86
N THR A 401 22.76 -5.84 -20.89
CA THR A 401 24.23 -5.71 -20.95
C THR A 401 24.90 -7.08 -21.15
N ALA A 402 24.44 -8.13 -20.45
CA ALA A 402 24.96 -9.49 -20.61
C ALA A 402 24.62 -10.13 -21.96
N ALA A 403 23.43 -9.88 -22.50
CA ALA A 403 23.04 -10.29 -23.83
C ALA A 403 23.87 -9.58 -24.92
N GLY A 404 23.96 -8.25 -24.87
CA GLY A 404 24.74 -7.44 -25.82
C GLY A 404 26.23 -7.77 -25.81
N TRP A 405 26.81 -8.09 -24.64
CA TRP A 405 28.21 -8.54 -24.53
C TRP A 405 28.42 -9.92 -25.17
N ARG A 406 27.50 -10.87 -24.96
CA ARG A 406 27.51 -12.19 -25.62
C ARG A 406 27.32 -12.08 -27.14
N TRP A 407 26.48 -11.15 -27.60
CA TRP A 407 26.29 -10.87 -29.03
C TRP A 407 27.56 -10.25 -29.63
N ARG A 408 28.15 -9.23 -29.01
CA ARG A 408 29.44 -8.64 -29.41
C ARG A 408 30.59 -9.65 -29.43
N SER A 409 30.58 -10.69 -28.58
CA SER A 409 31.58 -11.76 -28.67
C SER A 409 31.41 -12.71 -29.86
N ARG A 410 30.22 -12.77 -30.46
CA ARG A 410 29.93 -13.58 -31.67
C ARG A 410 30.06 -12.76 -32.96
N SER A 411 29.65 -11.50 -32.96
CA SER A 411 29.53 -10.67 -34.18
C SER A 411 30.78 -9.85 -34.56
N ARG A 412 31.97 -10.19 -34.04
CA ARG A 412 33.19 -9.37 -34.20
C ARG A 412 33.51 -9.04 -35.67
N ALA A 413 33.53 -10.05 -36.52
CA ALA A 413 33.89 -9.91 -37.95
C ALA A 413 32.96 -8.95 -38.73
N ALA A 414 31.69 -8.82 -38.35
CA ALA A 414 30.75 -7.90 -38.98
C ALA A 414 30.95 -6.44 -38.51
N LEU A 415 31.36 -6.25 -37.25
CA LEU A 415 31.59 -4.92 -36.67
C LEU A 415 32.91 -4.29 -37.12
N ASP A 416 33.95 -5.09 -37.33
CA ASP A 416 35.26 -4.60 -37.82
C ASP A 416 35.20 -4.11 -39.29
N SER A 417 34.17 -4.52 -40.05
CA SER A 417 33.84 -3.99 -41.37
C SER A 417 33.23 -2.58 -41.30
N ALA A 418 32.32 -2.35 -40.35
CA ALA A 418 31.66 -1.05 -40.15
C ALA A 418 32.56 0.01 -39.47
N TYR A 419 33.68 -0.40 -38.85
CA TYR A 419 34.52 0.48 -38.04
C TYR A 419 35.34 1.54 -38.83
N ARG A 420 35.37 1.47 -40.16
CA ARG A 420 36.29 2.27 -41.00
C ARG A 420 35.73 3.59 -41.51
N ASP A 421 34.42 3.85 -41.33
CA ASP A 421 33.74 5.01 -41.88
C ASP A 421 32.77 5.62 -40.85
N PRO A 422 33.15 6.73 -40.17
CA PRO A 422 32.29 7.39 -39.18
C PRO A 422 30.96 7.92 -39.76
N SER A 423 30.89 8.24 -41.05
CA SER A 423 29.68 8.84 -41.65
C SER A 423 28.48 7.90 -41.63
N ARG A 424 28.75 6.58 -41.71
CA ARG A 424 27.70 5.55 -41.79
C ARG A 424 26.97 5.29 -40.49
N TRP A 425 27.46 5.80 -39.36
CA TRP A 425 26.82 5.57 -38.06
C TRP A 425 25.41 6.15 -38.00
N TRP A 426 25.14 7.28 -38.67
CA TRP A 426 23.82 7.89 -38.70
C TRP A 426 22.76 7.04 -39.42
N HIS A 427 23.15 6.24 -40.42
CA HIS A 427 22.25 5.28 -41.07
C HIS A 427 21.88 4.08 -40.19
N ILE A 428 22.51 3.92 -39.02
CA ILE A 428 22.16 2.90 -38.02
C ILE A 428 21.50 3.56 -36.82
N THR A 429 22.05 4.66 -36.30
CA THR A 429 21.52 5.33 -35.11
C THR A 429 20.23 6.06 -35.35
N VAL A 430 20.00 6.69 -36.51
CA VAL A 430 18.74 7.41 -36.78
C VAL A 430 17.56 6.45 -36.99
N PRO A 431 17.65 5.39 -37.84
CA PRO A 431 16.56 4.42 -37.93
C PRO A 431 16.33 3.67 -36.62
N ALA A 432 17.39 3.37 -35.85
CA ALA A 432 17.23 2.87 -34.50
C ALA A 432 16.48 3.87 -33.61
N PHE A 433 16.92 5.12 -33.50
CA PHE A 433 16.28 6.14 -32.65
C PHE A 433 14.81 6.38 -33.03
N VAL A 434 14.47 6.36 -34.32
CA VAL A 434 13.09 6.41 -34.82
C VAL A 434 12.29 5.16 -34.45
N LEU A 435 12.84 3.95 -34.64
CA LEU A 435 12.23 2.71 -34.16
C LEU A 435 12.06 2.69 -32.63
N LEU A 436 12.94 3.35 -31.89
CA LEU A 436 12.95 3.38 -30.42
C LEU A 436 12.04 4.46 -29.83
N LEU A 437 11.68 5.48 -30.60
CA LEU A 437 10.55 6.38 -30.32
C LEU A 437 9.21 5.78 -30.80
N ALA A 438 9.22 4.97 -31.87
CA ALA A 438 8.06 4.23 -32.33
C ALA A 438 7.72 3.02 -31.43
N VAL A 439 8.71 2.37 -30.79
CA VAL A 439 8.47 1.21 -29.91
C VAL A 439 7.50 1.55 -28.78
N PRO A 440 7.61 2.63 -28.00
CA PRO A 440 6.59 3.00 -27.00
C PRO A 440 5.18 3.25 -27.56
N LEU A 441 5.07 3.64 -28.84
CA LEU A 441 3.80 3.83 -29.54
C LEU A 441 3.21 2.52 -30.07
N LEU A 442 4.07 1.55 -30.46
CA LEU A 442 3.71 0.24 -31.02
C LEU A 442 3.56 -0.85 -29.95
N THR A 443 4.44 -0.86 -28.95
CA THR A 443 4.32 -1.57 -27.67
C THR A 443 3.53 -0.75 -26.65
N ARG A 444 2.65 0.14 -27.13
CA ARG A 444 1.47 0.59 -26.41
C ARG A 444 0.55 -0.62 -26.26
N ALA A 445 0.96 -1.58 -25.41
CA ALA A 445 0.09 -2.61 -24.91
C ALA A 445 -1.22 -1.92 -24.50
N PRO A 446 -2.39 -2.46 -24.92
CA PRO A 446 -3.65 -1.84 -24.58
C PRO A 446 -3.64 -1.62 -23.07
N ALA A 447 -3.99 -0.40 -22.64
CA ALA A 447 -4.17 -0.17 -21.21
C ALA A 447 -5.12 -1.28 -20.73
N ALA A 448 -4.73 -2.02 -19.68
CA ALA A 448 -5.60 -3.02 -19.09
C ALA A 448 -6.95 -2.30 -18.87
N PRO A 449 -8.05 -2.74 -19.52
CA PRO A 449 -9.19 -1.88 -19.73
C PRO A 449 -9.60 -1.20 -18.44
N GLY A 450 -9.77 0.13 -18.49
CA GLY A 450 -10.30 0.85 -17.35
C GLY A 450 -11.59 0.19 -16.87
N PRO A 451 -11.89 0.26 -15.56
CA PRO A 451 -13.07 -0.39 -15.00
C PRO A 451 -14.30 -0.10 -15.87
N ARG A 452 -14.98 -1.15 -16.33
CA ARG A 452 -16.04 -0.99 -17.34
C ARG A 452 -17.09 -0.05 -16.75
N PRO A 453 -17.45 1.06 -17.44
CA PRO A 453 -18.44 1.98 -16.92
C PRO A 453 -19.73 1.27 -16.53
N VAL A 454 -20.33 1.75 -15.44
CA VAL A 454 -21.73 1.46 -15.12
C VAL A 454 -22.55 1.94 -16.32
N GLU A 455 -23.25 1.02 -16.98
CA GLU A 455 -24.10 1.36 -18.13
C GLU A 455 -25.37 2.08 -17.65
N PRO A 456 -25.88 3.09 -18.38
CA PRO A 456 -27.15 3.73 -18.06
C PRO A 456 -28.30 2.71 -18.13
N ALA A 457 -28.77 2.27 -16.97
CA ALA A 457 -29.94 1.41 -16.88
C ALA A 457 -31.19 2.17 -17.35
N THR A 458 -32.05 1.53 -18.14
CA THR A 458 -33.37 2.09 -18.48
C THR A 458 -34.21 2.17 -17.21
N PRO A 459 -34.72 3.36 -16.81
CA PRO A 459 -35.51 3.49 -15.60
C PRO A 459 -36.80 2.66 -15.64
N VAL A 460 -37.14 2.07 -14.50
CA VAL A 460 -38.33 1.25 -14.28
C VAL A 460 -39.41 2.09 -13.58
N ALA A 461 -40.68 1.73 -13.81
CA ALA A 461 -41.79 2.33 -13.09
C ALA A 461 -41.69 2.08 -11.57
N VAL A 462 -42.19 3.06 -10.80
CA VAL A 462 -42.08 3.11 -9.34
C VAL A 462 -42.92 2.00 -8.68
N SER A 463 -42.36 1.25 -7.73
CA SER A 463 -43.07 0.16 -7.04
C SER A 463 -43.97 0.64 -5.91
N GLY A 464 -43.68 1.82 -5.35
CA GLY A 464 -44.38 2.38 -4.19
C GLY A 464 -43.79 1.99 -2.82
N GLY A 465 -42.74 1.15 -2.79
CA GLY A 465 -42.03 0.78 -1.57
C GLY A 465 -40.62 1.39 -1.45
N LEU A 466 -39.71 0.62 -0.86
CA LEU A 466 -38.28 0.74 -1.16
C LEU A 466 -38.06 0.21 -2.58
N GLU A 467 -37.39 1.00 -3.42
CA GLU A 467 -37.09 0.63 -4.80
C GLU A 467 -35.75 -0.13 -4.82
N ARG A 468 -35.60 -1.11 -5.72
CA ARG A 468 -34.32 -1.81 -5.90
C ARG A 468 -33.18 -0.81 -6.16
N LEU A 469 -32.07 -0.95 -5.44
CA LEU A 469 -30.88 -0.14 -5.65
C LEU A 469 -30.06 -0.61 -6.86
N HIS A 470 -29.28 0.32 -7.40
CA HIS A 470 -28.34 0.13 -8.50
C HIS A 470 -27.26 1.23 -8.41
N LEU A 471 -26.28 1.23 -9.31
CA LEU A 471 -25.40 2.39 -9.49
C LEU A 471 -25.90 3.27 -10.64
N LEU A 472 -25.81 4.59 -10.47
CA LEU A 472 -25.92 5.54 -11.57
C LEU A 472 -24.52 5.82 -12.14
N PRO A 473 -24.38 6.00 -13.47
CA PRO A 473 -23.09 6.31 -14.09
C PRO A 473 -22.42 7.58 -13.55
N ALA A 474 -21.10 7.63 -13.65
CA ALA A 474 -20.30 8.80 -13.30
C ALA A 474 -20.69 10.05 -14.14
N ALA A 475 -20.62 11.22 -13.52
CA ALA A 475 -20.97 12.51 -14.14
C ALA A 475 -19.91 13.07 -15.11
N GLY A 476 -18.76 12.39 -15.26
CA GLY A 476 -17.57 12.81 -16.00
C GLY A 476 -16.39 11.88 -15.69
N GLU A 477 -15.24 12.09 -16.34
CA GLU A 477 -14.10 11.16 -16.25
C GLU A 477 -13.50 11.04 -14.84
N ASP A 478 -13.51 12.12 -14.05
CA ASP A 478 -13.00 12.15 -12.66
C ASP A 478 -14.08 11.87 -11.59
N ALA A 479 -15.33 11.61 -11.99
CA ALA A 479 -16.44 11.40 -11.07
C ALA A 479 -16.61 9.92 -10.69
N LEU A 480 -17.08 9.65 -9.48
CA LEU A 480 -17.53 8.32 -9.10
C LEU A 480 -18.95 8.05 -9.63
N PRO A 481 -19.28 6.80 -10.01
CA PRO A 481 -20.65 6.31 -9.98
C PRO A 481 -21.25 6.49 -8.58
N VAL A 482 -22.55 6.71 -8.50
CA VAL A 482 -23.25 6.96 -7.23
C VAL A 482 -24.33 5.91 -6.99
N ILE A 483 -24.60 5.60 -5.73
CA ILE A 483 -25.74 4.74 -5.39
C ILE A 483 -27.03 5.46 -5.80
N GLY A 484 -27.91 4.72 -6.46
CA GLY A 484 -29.23 5.17 -6.87
C GLY A 484 -30.24 4.04 -6.85
N ASP A 485 -31.44 4.30 -7.36
CA ASP A 485 -32.46 3.28 -7.55
C ASP A 485 -32.82 3.08 -9.03
N VAL A 486 -33.52 1.97 -9.29
CA VAL A 486 -33.99 1.59 -10.62
C VAL A 486 -34.97 2.58 -11.26
N THR A 487 -35.44 3.61 -10.54
CA THR A 487 -36.32 4.66 -11.09
C THR A 487 -35.53 5.86 -11.62
N GLY A 488 -34.19 5.83 -11.51
CA GLY A 488 -33.28 6.85 -12.01
C GLY A 488 -32.93 7.96 -11.01
N ARG A 489 -33.20 7.73 -9.71
CA ARG A 489 -32.89 8.69 -8.64
C ARG A 489 -31.57 8.34 -7.97
N GLN A 490 -30.77 9.35 -7.62
CA GLN A 490 -29.64 9.17 -6.70
C GLN A 490 -30.18 8.95 -5.28
N VAL A 491 -29.53 8.07 -4.51
CA VAL A 491 -29.92 7.67 -3.15
C VAL A 491 -28.72 7.84 -2.23
N ILE A 492 -28.86 8.65 -1.17
CA ILE A 492 -27.81 8.83 -0.15
C ILE A 492 -28.16 7.95 1.04
N LEU A 493 -27.41 6.86 1.21
CA LEU A 493 -27.61 5.87 2.28
C LEU A 493 -26.88 6.29 3.57
N ARG A 494 -27.59 6.81 4.58
CA ARG A 494 -27.04 7.23 5.88
C ARG A 494 -27.67 6.43 7.01
N GLY A 495 -26.83 5.90 7.89
CA GLY A 495 -27.26 4.86 8.81
C GLY A 495 -26.30 4.59 9.96
N VAL A 496 -26.51 3.42 10.56
CA VAL A 496 -25.75 2.88 11.69
C VAL A 496 -25.47 1.40 11.47
N ASN A 497 -24.41 0.91 12.10
CA ASN A 497 -24.14 -0.52 12.22
C ASN A 497 -25.06 -1.13 13.29
N VAL A 498 -25.52 -2.35 13.07
CA VAL A 498 -26.48 -3.10 13.89
C VAL A 498 -25.86 -4.48 14.14
N ASN A 499 -25.16 -4.62 15.26
CA ASN A 499 -24.36 -5.80 15.60
C ASN A 499 -25.12 -6.85 16.44
N GLN A 500 -26.43 -6.70 16.61
CA GLN A 500 -27.21 -7.49 17.56
C GLN A 500 -27.35 -8.98 17.18
N LEU A 501 -27.05 -9.36 15.93
CA LEU A 501 -27.04 -10.76 15.47
C LEU A 501 -25.64 -11.39 15.45
N ILE A 502 -24.59 -10.69 15.91
CA ILE A 502 -23.20 -11.15 15.85
C ILE A 502 -22.86 -12.16 16.96
N ASP A 503 -22.06 -13.18 16.61
CA ASP A 503 -21.63 -14.29 17.47
C ASP A 503 -20.39 -13.96 18.34
N TYR A 504 -20.50 -12.91 19.15
CA TYR A 504 -19.42 -12.45 20.01
C TYR A 504 -19.01 -13.46 21.09
N HIS A 505 -17.70 -13.59 21.27
CA HIS A 505 -17.08 -14.31 22.38
C HIS A 505 -17.50 -13.75 23.76
N LEU A 506 -18.20 -14.59 24.54
CA LEU A 506 -18.58 -14.26 25.91
C LEU A 506 -17.40 -14.44 26.86
N ARG A 507 -16.78 -13.32 27.26
CA ARG A 507 -15.77 -13.28 28.34
C ARG A 507 -16.36 -13.76 29.69
N ASP A 508 -17.64 -13.47 29.92
CA ASP A 508 -18.44 -13.98 31.03
C ASP A 508 -19.75 -14.52 30.44
N PRO A 509 -20.03 -15.84 30.49
CA PRO A 509 -21.26 -16.42 29.97
C PRO A 509 -22.55 -15.89 30.63
N ALA A 510 -22.48 -15.22 31.78
CA ALA A 510 -23.63 -14.61 32.44
C ALA A 510 -23.98 -13.21 31.90
N ILE A 511 -23.11 -12.59 31.07
CA ILE A 511 -23.30 -11.22 30.57
C ILE A 511 -23.40 -11.24 29.04
N PRO A 512 -24.59 -10.98 28.45
CA PRO A 512 -24.78 -10.96 27.00
C PRO A 512 -23.88 -9.92 26.29
N ALA A 513 -23.20 -10.36 25.23
CA ALA A 513 -22.38 -9.50 24.38
C ALA A 513 -23.22 -8.66 23.39
N THR A 514 -24.37 -9.16 22.97
CA THR A 514 -25.40 -8.39 22.26
C THR A 514 -26.55 -8.04 23.21
N ALA A 515 -27.21 -6.93 22.95
CA ALA A 515 -28.55 -6.65 23.48
C ALA A 515 -29.62 -7.08 22.46
N PRO A 516 -30.88 -7.34 22.85
CA PRO A 516 -31.91 -7.73 21.90
C PRO A 516 -32.12 -6.71 20.77
N LEU A 517 -32.36 -7.21 19.56
CA LEU A 517 -32.84 -6.45 18.41
C LEU A 517 -34.36 -6.47 18.38
N THR A 518 -34.98 -5.30 18.23
CA THR A 518 -36.44 -5.13 18.31
C THR A 518 -36.94 -4.18 17.22
N ASP A 519 -38.25 -4.20 16.92
CA ASP A 519 -38.83 -3.23 15.98
C ASP A 519 -38.67 -1.77 16.46
N ALA A 520 -38.63 -1.57 17.78
CA ALA A 520 -38.36 -0.27 18.39
C ALA A 520 -36.95 0.28 18.09
N ASP A 521 -35.98 -0.59 17.79
CA ASP A 521 -34.66 -0.18 17.31
C ASP A 521 -34.75 0.44 15.92
N PHE A 522 -35.42 -0.25 14.98
CA PHE A 522 -35.62 0.26 13.63
C PHE A 522 -36.49 1.53 13.61
N ALA A 523 -37.50 1.62 14.48
CA ALA A 523 -38.27 2.84 14.70
C ALA A 523 -37.40 4.00 15.22
N GLY A 524 -36.48 3.74 16.16
CA GLY A 524 -35.52 4.72 16.68
C GLY A 524 -34.51 5.19 15.65
N ILE A 525 -33.99 4.26 14.84
CA ILE A 525 -33.09 4.52 13.70
C ILE A 525 -33.81 5.41 12.66
N ALA A 526 -35.06 5.09 12.31
CA ALA A 526 -35.88 5.91 11.41
C ALA A 526 -36.17 7.31 11.98
N ALA A 527 -36.40 7.42 13.30
CA ALA A 527 -36.65 8.70 13.97
C ALA A 527 -35.41 9.62 14.07
N LEU A 528 -34.20 9.08 13.91
CA LEU A 528 -32.98 9.88 13.68
C LEU A 528 -32.81 10.27 12.19
N GLY A 529 -33.72 9.86 11.32
CA GLY A 529 -33.69 10.19 9.90
C GLY A 529 -32.85 9.27 9.04
N PHE A 530 -32.30 8.19 9.58
CA PHE A 530 -31.54 7.21 8.81
C PHE A 530 -32.42 6.50 7.76
N ASN A 531 -31.78 5.93 6.74
CA ASN A 531 -32.43 5.14 5.68
C ASN A 531 -31.64 3.86 5.30
N VAL A 532 -30.57 3.54 6.03
CA VAL A 532 -29.84 2.27 5.89
C VAL A 532 -29.40 1.75 7.27
N VAL A 533 -29.19 0.45 7.38
CA VAL A 533 -28.37 -0.17 8.43
C VAL A 533 -27.35 -1.12 7.78
N ARG A 534 -26.17 -1.25 8.40
CA ARG A 534 -25.25 -2.37 8.13
C ARG A 534 -25.51 -3.41 9.21
N LEU A 535 -26.15 -4.52 8.82
CA LEU A 535 -26.58 -5.58 9.71
C LEU A 535 -25.51 -6.67 9.71
N GLY A 536 -24.70 -6.69 10.76
CA GLY A 536 -23.64 -7.67 10.93
C GLY A 536 -24.22 -9.05 11.25
N MET A 537 -23.79 -10.04 10.48
CA MET A 537 -24.12 -11.46 10.63
C MET A 537 -22.82 -12.29 10.65
N SER A 538 -22.75 -13.33 11.48
CA SER A 538 -21.53 -14.13 11.64
C SER A 538 -21.60 -15.45 10.87
N TRP A 539 -20.52 -15.79 10.16
CA TRP A 539 -20.38 -17.10 9.50
C TRP A 539 -20.53 -18.27 10.48
N SER A 540 -20.08 -18.11 11.72
CA SER A 540 -20.22 -19.12 12.78
C SER A 540 -21.68 -19.49 13.12
N GLN A 541 -22.64 -18.59 12.88
CA GLN A 541 -24.06 -18.82 13.07
C GLN A 541 -24.78 -19.19 11.76
N LEU A 542 -24.26 -18.77 10.60
CA LEU A 542 -24.73 -19.27 9.29
C LEU A 542 -24.34 -20.73 9.06
N GLU A 543 -23.15 -21.16 9.48
CA GLU A 543 -22.59 -22.49 9.25
C GLU A 543 -21.93 -23.07 10.53
N PRO A 544 -22.71 -23.31 11.60
CA PRO A 544 -22.20 -23.77 12.89
C PRO A 544 -21.52 -25.14 12.84
N ARG A 545 -21.89 -25.97 11.85
CA ARG A 545 -21.11 -27.15 11.41
C ARG A 545 -20.91 -27.08 9.90
N ARG A 546 -19.74 -27.51 9.44
CA ARG A 546 -19.38 -27.49 8.02
C ARG A 546 -20.46 -28.16 7.13
N GLY A 547 -20.97 -27.42 6.17
CA GLY A 547 -22.02 -27.85 5.23
C GLY A 547 -23.44 -27.89 5.80
N GLU A 548 -23.64 -27.55 7.08
CA GLU A 548 -24.96 -27.50 7.74
C GLU A 548 -25.35 -26.02 7.95
N PHE A 549 -26.06 -25.44 6.98
CA PHE A 549 -26.50 -24.04 7.06
C PHE A 549 -27.72 -23.85 7.96
N ASP A 550 -27.64 -22.89 8.90
CA ASP A 550 -28.70 -22.68 9.89
C ASP A 550 -29.87 -21.83 9.35
N GLN A 551 -31.00 -22.50 9.16
CA GLN A 551 -32.25 -21.89 8.71
C GLN A 551 -32.89 -20.99 9.79
N SER A 552 -32.64 -21.25 11.08
CA SER A 552 -33.20 -20.45 12.18
C SER A 552 -32.46 -19.12 12.34
N TYR A 553 -31.13 -19.10 12.13
CA TYR A 553 -30.36 -17.87 12.06
C TYR A 553 -30.73 -17.06 10.81
N LEU A 554 -30.87 -17.70 9.65
CA LEU A 554 -31.37 -17.02 8.44
C LEU A 554 -32.75 -16.37 8.66
N GLN A 555 -33.65 -17.01 9.42
CA GLN A 555 -34.95 -16.42 9.76
C GLN A 555 -34.84 -15.21 10.70
N GLN A 556 -33.84 -15.14 11.58
CA GLN A 556 -33.57 -13.94 12.39
C GLN A 556 -33.11 -12.77 11.51
N ILE A 557 -32.22 -13.03 10.55
CA ILE A 557 -31.79 -12.02 9.55
C ILE A 557 -33.01 -11.55 8.72
N ARG A 558 -33.88 -12.48 8.28
CA ARG A 558 -35.13 -12.14 7.56
C ARG A 558 -36.07 -11.28 8.39
N ALA A 559 -36.22 -11.55 9.68
CA ALA A 559 -37.05 -10.74 10.58
C ALA A 559 -36.49 -9.31 10.76
N ALA A 560 -35.17 -9.17 10.90
CA ALA A 560 -34.50 -7.88 10.95
C ALA A 560 -34.68 -7.08 9.64
N VAL A 561 -34.49 -7.71 8.48
CA VAL A 561 -34.72 -7.09 7.16
C VAL A 561 -36.19 -6.69 6.98
N ALA A 562 -37.14 -7.51 7.44
CA ALA A 562 -38.56 -7.19 7.35
C ALA A 562 -38.98 -5.98 8.22
N SER A 563 -38.42 -5.86 9.43
CA SER A 563 -38.65 -4.68 10.29
C SER A 563 -37.99 -3.42 9.72
N ALA A 564 -36.72 -3.50 9.29
CA ALA A 564 -36.05 -2.39 8.60
C ALA A 564 -36.87 -1.89 7.39
N LYS A 565 -37.35 -2.81 6.55
CA LYS A 565 -38.22 -2.53 5.41
C LYS A 565 -39.52 -1.82 5.80
N ALA A 566 -40.17 -2.24 6.91
CA ALA A 566 -41.39 -1.61 7.41
C ALA A 566 -41.17 -0.14 7.84
N HIS A 567 -39.98 0.17 8.35
CA HIS A 567 -39.56 1.53 8.72
C HIS A 567 -38.90 2.33 7.58
N GLY A 568 -38.88 1.79 6.35
CA GLY A 568 -38.30 2.46 5.18
C GLY A 568 -36.76 2.55 5.21
N ILE A 569 -36.11 1.56 5.81
CA ILE A 569 -34.66 1.43 5.98
C ILE A 569 -34.16 0.28 5.08
N TYR A 570 -33.13 0.55 4.27
CA TYR A 570 -32.40 -0.49 3.53
C TYR A 570 -31.43 -1.25 4.45
N VAL A 571 -31.05 -2.47 4.08
CA VAL A 571 -30.08 -3.29 4.82
C VAL A 571 -28.89 -3.64 3.93
N VAL A 572 -27.70 -3.23 4.34
CA VAL A 572 -26.45 -3.87 3.89
C VAL A 572 -26.26 -5.09 4.79
N LEU A 573 -26.19 -6.28 4.20
CA LEU A 573 -25.92 -7.53 4.93
C LEU A 573 -24.41 -7.74 4.98
N ASP A 574 -23.83 -7.71 6.17
CA ASP A 574 -22.39 -7.70 6.40
C ASP A 574 -21.93 -9.02 7.02
N MET A 575 -20.97 -9.70 6.38
CA MET A 575 -20.33 -10.89 6.94
C MET A 575 -19.27 -10.46 7.96
N HIS A 576 -19.74 -10.15 9.16
CA HIS A 576 -18.93 -9.56 10.20
C HIS A 576 -17.96 -10.56 10.81
N GLN A 577 -16.80 -10.04 11.19
CA GLN A 577 -15.77 -10.70 11.98
C GLN A 577 -14.95 -9.63 12.68
N ASP A 578 -14.38 -9.97 13.83
CA ASP A 578 -13.29 -9.23 14.44
C ASP A 578 -12.13 -10.20 14.70
N ALA A 579 -10.90 -9.83 14.34
CA ALA A 579 -9.70 -10.65 14.53
C ALA A 579 -9.90 -12.15 14.22
N TRP A 580 -10.55 -12.46 13.09
CA TRP A 580 -10.97 -13.76 12.57
C TRP A 580 -12.11 -14.50 13.31
N GLY A 581 -12.13 -14.59 14.64
CA GLY A 581 -13.15 -15.43 15.29
C GLY A 581 -13.07 -15.66 16.80
N ASN A 582 -14.23 -15.93 17.39
CA ASN A 582 -14.46 -16.37 18.77
C ASN A 582 -13.50 -17.50 19.20
N ALA A 583 -13.29 -18.48 18.33
CA ALA A 583 -12.47 -19.68 18.57
C ALA A 583 -10.96 -19.42 18.77
N LEU A 584 -10.47 -18.18 18.65
CA LEU A 584 -9.08 -17.80 18.91
C LEU A 584 -8.77 -17.45 20.37
N ALA A 585 -9.78 -17.41 21.26
CA ALA A 585 -9.60 -17.21 22.69
C ALA A 585 -8.64 -18.24 23.31
N ARG A 586 -7.53 -17.81 23.92
CA ARG A 586 -6.62 -18.66 24.71
C ARG A 586 -6.14 -17.90 25.97
N PRO A 587 -7.01 -17.58 26.94
CA PRO A 587 -6.65 -16.78 28.11
C PRO A 587 -5.47 -17.37 28.91
N ASP A 588 -5.33 -18.70 28.94
CA ASP A 588 -4.27 -19.41 29.66
C ASP A 588 -2.93 -19.49 28.91
N GLN A 589 -2.83 -18.94 27.70
CA GLN A 589 -1.59 -18.96 26.91
C GLN A 589 -0.52 -18.12 27.61
N GLN A 590 0.57 -18.75 28.04
CA GLN A 590 1.72 -18.02 28.57
C GLN A 590 2.39 -17.22 27.44
N CYS A 591 2.38 -15.90 27.59
CA CYS A 591 2.95 -14.92 26.67
C CYS A 591 4.16 -14.22 27.29
N GLY A 592 5.04 -13.65 26.46
CA GLY A 592 6.30 -13.04 26.90
C GLY A 592 6.64 -11.77 26.13
N GLY A 593 7.67 -11.04 26.59
CA GLY A 593 8.18 -9.86 25.89
C GLY A 593 7.19 -8.70 25.76
N GLY A 594 6.21 -8.58 26.68
CA GLY A 594 5.16 -7.56 26.63
C GLY A 594 3.95 -7.92 25.76
N THR A 595 3.89 -9.13 25.19
CA THR A 595 2.68 -9.66 24.55
C THR A 595 1.67 -10.20 25.57
N THR A 596 0.39 -10.22 25.20
CA THR A 596 -0.73 -10.71 26.02
C THR A 596 -1.49 -11.84 25.29
N PRO A 597 -2.26 -12.70 25.97
CA PRO A 597 -2.97 -13.80 25.31
C PRO A 597 -4.06 -13.30 24.35
N THR A 598 -4.31 -14.04 23.25
CA THR A 598 -5.42 -13.69 22.35
C THR A 598 -6.77 -13.90 23.03
N ARG A 599 -7.62 -12.89 22.94
CA ARG A 599 -9.05 -12.99 23.29
C ARG A 599 -9.83 -13.57 22.12
N GLY A 600 -11.02 -14.09 22.40
CA GLY A 600 -12.00 -14.36 21.36
C GLY A 600 -12.74 -13.08 20.99
N TRP A 601 -13.22 -13.06 19.74
CA TRP A 601 -14.00 -11.99 19.14
C TRP A 601 -15.21 -12.64 18.44
N ASP A 602 -15.49 -12.36 17.16
CA ASP A 602 -16.60 -12.96 16.41
C ASP A 602 -16.21 -13.26 14.95
N GLY A 603 -17.11 -13.92 14.20
CA GLY A 603 -16.96 -14.14 12.76
C GLY A 603 -16.91 -15.62 12.38
N ALA A 604 -15.70 -16.16 12.19
CA ALA A 604 -15.54 -17.52 11.64
C ALA A 604 -15.83 -18.64 12.66
N PRO A 605 -16.43 -19.76 12.24
CA PRO A 605 -16.69 -20.91 13.10
C PRO A 605 -15.39 -21.59 13.58
N ALA A 606 -15.49 -22.29 14.70
CA ALA A 606 -14.37 -23.03 15.28
C ALA A 606 -13.77 -24.08 14.33
N TRP A 607 -14.60 -24.74 13.51
CA TRP A 607 -14.13 -25.74 12.54
C TRP A 607 -13.35 -25.14 11.35
N ALA A 608 -13.54 -23.85 11.05
CA ALA A 608 -12.77 -23.13 10.03
C ALA A 608 -11.48 -22.46 10.61
N THR A 609 -11.33 -22.42 11.92
CA THR A 609 -10.28 -21.64 12.60
C THR A 609 -8.96 -22.43 12.71
N ILE A 610 -8.23 -22.50 11.58
CA ILE A 610 -6.99 -23.28 11.46
C ILE A 610 -5.76 -22.41 11.78
N THR A 611 -5.20 -22.55 13.00
CA THR A 611 -4.03 -21.76 13.45
C THR A 611 -2.68 -22.50 13.38
N ASP A 612 -2.64 -23.76 12.94
CA ASP A 612 -1.42 -24.61 12.88
C ASP A 612 -0.60 -24.70 14.18
N GLY A 613 -1.22 -24.45 15.35
CA GLY A 613 -0.52 -24.42 16.63
C GLY A 613 0.43 -23.22 16.78
N THR A 614 0.22 -22.15 16.00
CA THR A 614 0.96 -20.89 16.15
C THR A 614 0.61 -20.16 17.45
N LEU A 615 1.47 -19.22 17.84
CA LEU A 615 1.39 -18.59 19.15
C LEU A 615 0.17 -17.65 19.27
N HIS A 616 -0.72 -17.97 20.20
CA HIS A 616 -1.89 -17.20 20.57
C HIS A 616 -1.55 -16.01 21.50
N CYS A 617 -0.60 -15.17 21.08
CA CYS A 617 -0.20 -13.95 21.79
C CYS A 617 -0.32 -12.72 20.87
N GLN A 618 -1.01 -11.68 21.34
CA GLN A 618 -1.22 -10.39 20.68
C GLN A 618 -0.36 -9.27 21.31
N PHE A 619 -0.19 -8.16 20.59
CA PHE A 619 0.49 -6.97 21.09
C PHE A 619 -0.43 -5.74 20.94
N LEU A 620 0.07 -4.60 20.42
CA LEU A 620 -0.68 -3.33 20.29
C LEU A 620 -2.00 -3.43 19.51
N ALA A 621 -2.14 -4.41 18.61
CA ALA A 621 -3.37 -4.68 17.87
C ALA A 621 -3.70 -6.18 17.89
N ARG A 622 -4.99 -6.51 17.92
CA ARG A 622 -5.53 -7.88 17.91
C ARG A 622 -5.22 -8.61 16.60
N ASP A 623 -5.34 -7.93 15.47
CA ASP A 623 -5.27 -8.49 14.11
C ASP A 623 -3.85 -8.86 13.67
N LEU A 624 -2.84 -8.38 14.40
CA LEU A 624 -1.43 -8.68 14.21
C LEU A 624 -0.96 -9.92 15.00
N ALA A 625 -1.86 -10.60 15.73
CA ALA A 625 -1.51 -11.81 16.45
C ALA A 625 -1.15 -12.96 15.48
N PRO A 626 -0.10 -13.77 15.75
CA PRO A 626 0.34 -14.82 14.83
C PRO A 626 -0.75 -15.86 14.52
N ALA A 627 -1.61 -16.17 15.51
CA ALA A 627 -2.75 -17.06 15.32
C ALA A 627 -3.81 -16.48 14.34
N VAL A 628 -4.10 -15.18 14.42
CA VAL A 628 -5.02 -14.48 13.50
C VAL A 628 -4.43 -14.44 12.08
N ALA A 629 -3.17 -14.00 11.96
CA ALA A 629 -2.46 -13.96 10.68
C ALA A 629 -2.35 -15.36 10.02
N THR A 630 -2.27 -16.43 10.81
CA THR A 630 -2.23 -17.81 10.32
C THR A 630 -3.60 -18.32 9.89
N ALA A 631 -4.66 -18.06 10.67
CA ALA A 631 -6.04 -18.39 10.29
C ALA A 631 -6.42 -17.72 8.96
N TYR A 632 -6.17 -16.42 8.83
CA TYR A 632 -6.33 -15.68 7.58
C TYR A 632 -5.50 -16.26 6.41
N SER A 633 -4.26 -16.68 6.66
CA SER A 633 -3.43 -17.28 5.60
C SER A 633 -3.96 -18.64 5.13
N ASN A 634 -4.50 -19.45 6.03
CA ASN A 634 -5.15 -20.72 5.70
C ASN A 634 -6.47 -20.47 4.95
N PHE A 635 -7.23 -19.43 5.31
CA PHE A 635 -8.42 -19.00 4.57
C PHE A 635 -8.09 -18.52 3.15
N TYR A 636 -7.17 -17.55 2.99
CA TYR A 636 -6.80 -17.02 1.67
C TYR A 636 -6.19 -18.06 0.71
N THR A 637 -5.66 -19.17 1.25
CA THR A 637 -5.15 -20.31 0.45
C THR A 637 -6.18 -21.43 0.24
N ASP A 638 -7.43 -21.23 0.70
CA ASP A 638 -8.54 -22.20 0.70
C ASP A 638 -8.16 -23.57 1.30
N ARG A 639 -7.42 -23.54 2.41
CA ARG A 639 -7.01 -24.75 3.10
C ARG A 639 -8.22 -25.53 3.57
N ASP A 640 -8.18 -26.84 3.31
CA ASP A 640 -9.24 -27.79 3.67
C ASP A 640 -10.63 -27.40 3.11
N GLY A 641 -10.70 -26.42 2.19
CA GLY A 641 -11.91 -25.88 1.57
C GLY A 641 -12.63 -24.77 2.35
N ILE A 642 -12.03 -24.17 3.39
CA ILE A 642 -12.75 -23.22 4.28
C ILE A 642 -13.20 -21.92 3.59
N GLN A 643 -12.50 -21.42 2.58
CA GLN A 643 -12.95 -20.27 1.78
C GLN A 643 -14.08 -20.69 0.84
N THR A 644 -13.97 -21.88 0.25
CA THR A 644 -15.03 -22.50 -0.56
C THR A 644 -16.32 -22.71 0.25
N GLU A 645 -16.27 -22.97 1.56
CA GLU A 645 -17.47 -23.02 2.40
C GLU A 645 -18.08 -21.62 2.66
N LEU A 646 -17.28 -20.60 3.00
CA LEU A 646 -17.79 -19.23 3.17
C LEU A 646 -18.44 -18.68 1.89
N VAL A 647 -17.90 -19.02 0.71
CA VAL A 647 -18.49 -18.69 -0.59
C VAL A 647 -19.86 -19.38 -0.78
N LYS A 648 -20.08 -20.58 -0.23
CA LYS A 648 -21.42 -21.21 -0.20
C LYS A 648 -22.35 -20.58 0.84
N ALA A 649 -21.85 -20.15 2.00
CA ALA A 649 -22.64 -19.39 2.97
C ALA A 649 -23.15 -18.07 2.36
N TRP A 650 -22.31 -17.41 1.55
CA TRP A 650 -22.73 -16.26 0.74
C TRP A 650 -23.81 -16.61 -0.29
N ALA A 651 -23.65 -17.70 -1.03
CA ALA A 651 -24.69 -18.18 -1.96
C ALA A 651 -26.01 -18.50 -1.24
N PHE A 652 -25.96 -19.07 -0.04
CA PHE A 652 -27.13 -19.36 0.80
C PHE A 652 -27.89 -18.09 1.19
N VAL A 653 -27.18 -17.05 1.66
CA VAL A 653 -27.78 -15.74 1.99
C VAL A 653 -28.29 -15.02 0.73
N ALA A 654 -27.52 -15.01 -0.36
CA ALA A 654 -27.91 -14.35 -1.60
C ALA A 654 -29.15 -14.99 -2.24
N GLN A 655 -29.25 -16.33 -2.30
CA GLN A 655 -30.45 -17.01 -2.78
C GLN A 655 -31.66 -16.70 -1.89
N ALA A 656 -31.44 -16.58 -0.58
CA ALA A 656 -32.50 -16.26 0.37
C ALA A 656 -33.09 -14.85 0.18
N PHE A 657 -32.27 -13.86 -0.21
CA PHE A 657 -32.67 -12.46 -0.36
C PHE A 657 -32.81 -11.97 -1.81
N ALA A 658 -32.59 -12.84 -2.81
CA ALA A 658 -32.57 -12.52 -4.25
C ALA A 658 -33.68 -11.57 -4.79
N ASN A 659 -34.86 -11.55 -4.15
CA ASN A 659 -36.02 -10.75 -4.57
C ASN A 659 -36.39 -9.61 -3.59
N GLU A 660 -35.53 -9.27 -2.62
CA GLU A 660 -35.87 -8.34 -1.53
C GLU A 660 -35.25 -6.94 -1.74
N PRO A 661 -35.98 -5.96 -2.33
CA PRO A 661 -35.45 -4.62 -2.60
C PRO A 661 -35.08 -3.80 -1.35
N ALA A 662 -35.43 -4.25 -0.14
CA ALA A 662 -34.92 -3.66 1.09
C ALA A 662 -33.45 -4.04 1.37
N VAL A 663 -32.92 -5.13 0.81
CA VAL A 663 -31.47 -5.38 0.84
C VAL A 663 -30.81 -4.42 -0.14
N ALA A 664 -29.91 -3.58 0.35
CA ALA A 664 -29.08 -2.71 -0.49
C ALA A 664 -28.01 -3.53 -1.22
N GLY A 665 -27.41 -4.48 -0.51
CA GLY A 665 -26.31 -5.30 -1.00
C GLY A 665 -25.65 -6.13 0.09
N TYR A 666 -24.52 -6.73 -0.29
CA TYR A 666 -23.75 -7.67 0.51
C TYR A 666 -22.35 -7.10 0.77
N ASP A 667 -21.93 -6.98 2.03
CA ASP A 667 -20.59 -6.55 2.44
C ASP A 667 -19.73 -7.78 2.72
N LEU A 668 -18.79 -8.07 1.81
CA LEU A 668 -18.32 -9.45 1.59
C LEU A 668 -17.52 -10.06 2.76
N LEU A 669 -16.87 -9.24 3.57
CA LEU A 669 -16.13 -9.61 4.79
C LEU A 669 -15.69 -8.33 5.51
N ASN A 670 -16.15 -8.13 6.76
CA ASN A 670 -15.70 -7.01 7.60
C ASN A 670 -14.19 -7.01 7.82
N GLU A 671 -13.55 -5.84 7.82
CA GLU A 671 -12.14 -5.55 8.10
C GLU A 671 -11.15 -6.71 7.80
N PRO A 672 -11.02 -7.15 6.53
CA PRO A 672 -10.25 -8.35 6.19
C PRO A 672 -8.82 -8.32 6.74
N GLY A 673 -8.52 -9.29 7.62
CA GLY A 673 -7.22 -9.43 8.25
C GLY A 673 -6.10 -9.71 7.25
N ILE A 674 -4.90 -9.21 7.55
CA ILE A 674 -3.81 -9.09 6.57
C ILE A 674 -3.07 -10.39 6.21
N GLY A 675 -3.32 -11.48 6.94
CA GLY A 675 -2.56 -12.73 6.81
C GLY A 675 -1.08 -12.62 7.21
N ALA A 676 -0.28 -13.65 6.92
CA ALA A 676 1.13 -13.74 7.32
C ALA A 676 2.12 -13.33 6.21
N ASN A 677 1.64 -13.10 4.98
CA ASN A 677 2.45 -12.55 3.88
C ASN A 677 1.75 -11.32 3.24
N PRO A 678 1.35 -10.30 4.02
CA PRO A 678 0.90 -9.05 3.43
C PRO A 678 2.05 -8.41 2.64
N PRO A 679 1.74 -7.68 1.56
CA PRO A 679 0.41 -7.40 1.04
C PRO A 679 -0.21 -8.47 0.11
N ILE A 680 0.43 -9.63 -0.11
CA ILE A 680 -0.11 -10.65 -1.04
C ILE A 680 -1.46 -11.16 -0.54
N SER A 681 -1.60 -11.44 0.75
CA SER A 681 -2.90 -11.78 1.35
C SER A 681 -3.90 -10.62 1.31
N SER A 682 -3.55 -9.44 1.84
CA SER A 682 -4.47 -8.29 1.98
C SER A 682 -4.90 -7.60 0.67
N GLY A 683 -4.23 -7.85 -0.46
CA GLY A 683 -4.66 -7.35 -1.77
C GLY A 683 -5.00 -8.47 -2.75
N LEU A 684 -4.02 -9.30 -3.13
CA LEU A 684 -4.15 -10.24 -4.23
C LEU A 684 -5.08 -11.42 -3.92
N LEU A 685 -4.96 -12.01 -2.73
CA LEU A 685 -5.80 -13.15 -2.34
C LEU A 685 -7.19 -12.70 -1.86
N LEU A 686 -7.28 -11.53 -1.22
CA LEU A 686 -8.54 -10.88 -0.90
C LEU A 686 -9.39 -10.64 -2.16
N GLY A 687 -8.80 -10.07 -3.23
CA GLY A 687 -9.50 -9.90 -4.51
C GLY A 687 -9.97 -11.21 -5.16
N ARG A 688 -9.21 -12.30 -4.99
CA ARG A 688 -9.63 -13.64 -5.46
C ARG A 688 -10.83 -14.18 -4.66
N TYR A 689 -10.84 -13.99 -3.33
CA TYR A 689 -11.98 -14.34 -2.50
C TYR A 689 -13.23 -13.54 -2.91
N TYR A 690 -13.09 -12.23 -3.10
CA TYR A 690 -14.21 -11.37 -3.52
C TYR A 690 -14.79 -11.80 -4.87
N ASP A 691 -13.98 -12.07 -5.90
CA ASP A 691 -14.50 -12.51 -7.19
C ASP A 691 -15.24 -13.87 -7.13
N ALA A 692 -14.74 -14.79 -6.29
CA ALA A 692 -15.40 -16.08 -6.04
C ALA A 692 -16.74 -15.89 -5.29
N ALA A 693 -16.78 -15.04 -4.26
CA ALA A 693 -17.99 -14.71 -3.52
C ALA A 693 -19.02 -14.00 -4.42
N ILE A 694 -18.61 -12.99 -5.20
CA ILE A 694 -19.44 -12.27 -6.17
C ILE A 694 -20.04 -13.25 -7.18
N THR A 695 -19.23 -14.12 -7.77
CA THR A 695 -19.70 -15.13 -8.72
C THR A 695 -20.77 -16.03 -8.10
N ALA A 696 -20.53 -16.54 -6.89
CA ALA A 696 -21.49 -17.39 -6.18
C ALA A 696 -22.78 -16.64 -5.79
N ILE A 697 -22.68 -15.35 -5.43
CA ILE A 697 -23.81 -14.46 -5.18
C ILE A 697 -24.64 -14.28 -6.46
N ARG A 698 -24.01 -13.96 -7.60
CA ARG A 698 -24.73 -13.80 -8.88
C ARG A 698 -25.40 -15.08 -9.36
N ASP A 699 -24.79 -16.23 -9.09
CA ASP A 699 -25.36 -17.54 -9.40
C ASP A 699 -26.57 -17.83 -8.49
N ALA A 700 -26.46 -17.51 -7.20
CA ALA A 700 -27.52 -17.65 -6.21
C ALA A 700 -28.71 -16.71 -6.44
N GLU A 701 -28.47 -15.45 -6.78
CA GLU A 701 -29.51 -14.47 -7.15
C GLU A 701 -30.31 -14.97 -8.37
N ARG A 702 -29.62 -15.46 -9.41
CA ARG A 702 -30.24 -16.04 -10.61
C ARG A 702 -31.01 -17.32 -10.29
N ALA A 703 -30.47 -18.19 -9.41
CA ALA A 703 -31.16 -19.40 -8.94
C ALA A 703 -32.42 -19.07 -8.11
N GLY A 704 -32.38 -17.99 -7.33
CA GLY A 704 -33.52 -17.40 -6.63
C GLY A 704 -34.50 -16.64 -7.54
N ARG A 705 -34.24 -16.58 -8.86
CA ARG A 705 -35.01 -15.83 -9.88
C ARG A 705 -35.10 -14.32 -9.61
N GLY A 706 -34.14 -13.80 -8.85
CA GLY A 706 -34.11 -12.43 -8.39
C GLY A 706 -33.32 -11.50 -9.29
N PHE A 707 -32.72 -10.49 -8.67
CA PHE A 707 -31.93 -9.45 -9.32
C PHE A 707 -30.55 -9.35 -8.69
N ALA A 708 -29.62 -8.70 -9.39
CA ALA A 708 -28.30 -8.37 -8.87
C ALA A 708 -28.39 -7.16 -7.90
N HIS A 709 -28.03 -7.38 -6.64
CA HIS A 709 -27.87 -6.35 -5.61
C HIS A 709 -26.49 -5.68 -5.72
N LEU A 710 -26.27 -4.59 -4.96
CA LEU A 710 -24.94 -4.02 -4.82
C LEU A 710 -24.00 -5.00 -4.10
N VAL A 711 -22.70 -4.89 -4.38
CA VAL A 711 -21.65 -5.59 -3.64
C VAL A 711 -20.77 -4.54 -2.99
N PHE A 712 -20.72 -4.56 -1.67
CA PHE A 712 -19.82 -3.76 -0.86
C PHE A 712 -18.54 -4.59 -0.63
N PHE A 713 -17.38 -3.98 -0.83
CA PHE A 713 -16.09 -4.65 -0.68
C PHE A 713 -15.07 -3.75 0.00
N GLU A 714 -14.37 -4.31 0.97
CA GLU A 714 -13.49 -3.58 1.87
C GLU A 714 -12.02 -3.68 1.45
N PRO A 715 -11.19 -2.65 1.75
CA PRO A 715 -9.75 -2.84 1.88
C PRO A 715 -9.44 -3.67 3.16
N SER A 716 -8.19 -4.05 3.39
CA SER A 716 -7.84 -4.73 4.65
C SER A 716 -7.97 -3.83 5.88
N VAL A 717 -8.02 -4.44 7.08
CA VAL A 717 -8.02 -3.77 8.40
C VAL A 717 -6.93 -2.70 8.60
N LEU A 718 -5.85 -2.73 7.81
CA LEU A 718 -4.85 -1.65 7.83
C LEU A 718 -5.40 -0.30 7.35
N TRP A 719 -6.50 -0.26 6.59
CA TRP A 719 -7.15 1.01 6.25
C TRP A 719 -7.73 1.70 7.49
N SER A 720 -8.38 0.94 8.37
CA SER A 720 -8.89 1.41 9.66
C SER A 720 -7.75 1.90 10.56
N GLY A 721 -6.63 1.18 10.55
CA GLY A 721 -5.45 1.51 11.34
C GLY A 721 -4.57 2.66 10.80
N LEU A 722 -4.51 2.88 9.48
CA LEU A 722 -3.51 3.74 8.82
C LEU A 722 -4.06 4.72 7.77
N ALA A 723 -5.38 4.73 7.52
CA ALA A 723 -6.07 5.46 6.45
C ALA A 723 -5.74 5.03 4.99
N PHE A 724 -4.94 3.97 4.81
CA PHE A 724 -4.67 3.33 3.52
C PHE A 724 -4.07 1.92 3.72
N ASP A 725 -4.18 1.06 2.71
CA ASP A 725 -3.39 -0.18 2.57
C ASP A 725 -3.22 -0.49 1.07
N VAL A 726 -2.58 -1.60 0.72
CA VAL A 726 -2.91 -2.27 -0.53
C VAL A 726 -4.42 -2.54 -0.63
N THR A 727 -4.90 -2.54 -1.86
CA THR A 727 -6.27 -2.94 -2.19
C THR A 727 -6.24 -4.04 -3.27
N PRO A 728 -7.36 -4.75 -3.53
CA PRO A 728 -7.46 -5.71 -4.63
C PRO A 728 -6.95 -5.14 -5.97
N PRO A 729 -6.39 -5.96 -6.88
CA PRO A 729 -5.99 -5.44 -8.18
C PRO A 729 -7.22 -4.93 -8.96
N PRO A 730 -7.23 -3.71 -9.52
CA PRO A 730 -8.31 -3.25 -10.39
C PRO A 730 -8.61 -4.22 -11.53
N GLY A 731 -9.89 -4.57 -11.69
CA GLY A 731 -10.31 -5.68 -12.55
C GLY A 731 -10.11 -7.06 -11.92
N PHE A 732 -10.21 -7.19 -10.60
CA PHE A 732 -10.28 -8.50 -9.90
C PHE A 732 -11.56 -9.27 -10.23
N THR A 733 -12.61 -8.58 -10.66
CA THR A 733 -13.91 -9.13 -11.09
C THR A 733 -14.43 -8.39 -12.33
N ASP A 734 -15.38 -9.00 -13.04
CA ASP A 734 -16.10 -8.43 -14.19
C ASP A 734 -17.43 -7.73 -13.78
N ASP A 735 -17.83 -7.80 -12.50
CA ASP A 735 -19.04 -7.15 -11.96
C ASP A 735 -18.96 -5.62 -11.98
N ARG A 736 -20.12 -4.94 -12.01
CA ARG A 736 -20.24 -3.48 -12.14
C ARG A 736 -21.13 -2.82 -11.08
N LEU A 737 -21.62 -3.56 -10.09
CA LEU A 737 -22.44 -3.03 -8.99
C LEU A 737 -21.60 -2.88 -7.71
N LEU A 738 -20.32 -2.57 -7.89
CA LEU A 738 -19.31 -2.49 -6.85
C LEU A 738 -19.41 -1.18 -6.06
N VAL A 739 -19.36 -1.29 -4.74
CA VAL A 739 -19.26 -0.19 -3.79
C VAL A 739 -18.01 -0.42 -2.94
N PHE A 740 -17.04 0.48 -3.02
CA PHE A 740 -15.88 0.43 -2.14
C PHE A 740 -16.28 0.89 -0.74
N ALA A 741 -16.02 0.06 0.26
CA ALA A 741 -16.49 0.22 1.64
C ALA A 741 -15.33 0.33 2.66
N PRO A 742 -14.47 1.36 2.59
CA PRO A 742 -13.39 1.55 3.56
C PRO A 742 -13.93 2.09 4.90
N HIS A 743 -13.17 1.85 5.98
CA HIS A 743 -13.48 2.32 7.33
C HIS A 743 -12.57 3.51 7.75
N PRO A 744 -12.97 4.77 7.50
CA PRO A 744 -12.16 5.95 7.76
C PRO A 744 -12.13 6.36 9.25
N TYR A 745 -11.46 5.58 10.09
CA TYR A 745 -11.27 5.85 11.54
C TYR A 745 -10.17 6.88 11.89
N SER A 746 -9.76 7.70 10.92
CA SER A 746 -8.86 8.86 11.11
C SER A 746 -9.34 9.81 12.20
N GLU A 747 -8.43 10.28 13.05
CA GLU A 747 -8.72 11.15 14.21
C GLU A 747 -9.69 10.52 15.24
N SER A 748 -9.83 9.19 15.24
CA SER A 748 -10.64 8.43 16.20
C SER A 748 -9.84 7.29 16.83
N ILE A 749 -9.73 6.14 16.15
CA ILE A 749 -9.06 4.93 16.66
C ILE A 749 -7.94 4.41 15.74
N SER A 750 -7.56 5.17 14.71
CA SER A 750 -6.39 4.85 13.89
C SER A 750 -5.12 4.80 14.75
N MET A 751 -4.16 3.93 14.38
CA MET A 751 -3.08 3.45 15.24
C MET A 751 -2.14 4.56 15.76
N ASP A 752 -2.10 5.68 15.04
CA ASP A 752 -1.38 6.92 15.32
C ASP A 752 -1.93 7.72 16.50
N GLN A 753 -3.24 7.65 16.76
CA GLN A 753 -3.89 8.41 17.83
C GLN A 753 -3.38 7.98 19.21
N GLY A 754 -3.06 6.69 19.38
CA GLY A 754 -2.40 6.16 20.59
C GLY A 754 -0.98 6.70 20.85
N PHE A 755 -0.38 7.41 19.88
CA PHE A 755 0.90 8.10 20.00
C PHE A 755 0.78 9.63 19.99
N GLY A 756 -0.44 10.18 19.95
CA GLY A 756 -0.67 11.62 19.81
C GLY A 756 -0.27 12.18 18.43
N LEU A 757 -0.36 11.35 17.40
CA LEU A 757 -0.06 11.69 16.00
C LEU A 757 -1.32 11.56 15.14
N THR A 758 -1.34 12.24 13.99
CA THR A 758 -2.41 12.12 12.98
C THR A 758 -1.80 11.75 11.63
N ILE A 759 -1.93 10.50 11.18
CA ILE A 759 -1.39 10.02 9.88
C ILE A 759 -2.10 10.69 8.71
N ALA A 760 -3.42 10.72 8.76
CA ALA A 760 -4.29 11.38 7.79
C ALA A 760 -5.50 11.92 8.53
N THR A 761 -5.92 13.14 8.20
CA THR A 761 -7.20 13.68 8.68
C THR A 761 -8.40 13.00 8.02
N ILE A 762 -9.60 13.18 8.59
CA ILE A 762 -10.89 12.76 8.04
C ILE A 762 -11.03 13.15 6.56
N GLU A 763 -10.76 14.42 6.25
CA GLU A 763 -10.84 14.98 4.90
C GLU A 763 -9.86 14.27 3.95
N ARG A 764 -8.66 13.95 4.42
CA ARG A 764 -7.67 13.21 3.63
C ARG A 764 -8.05 11.74 3.43
N ASN A 765 -8.49 11.04 4.48
CA ASN A 765 -8.92 9.64 4.40
C ASN A 765 -10.11 9.47 3.43
N LEU A 766 -11.12 10.35 3.49
CA LEU A 766 -12.23 10.34 2.53
C LEU A 766 -11.81 10.76 1.10
N THR A 767 -10.75 11.55 0.94
CA THR A 767 -10.15 11.86 -0.37
C THR A 767 -9.43 10.64 -0.96
N VAL A 768 -8.64 9.96 -0.14
CA VAL A 768 -7.88 8.74 -0.48
C VAL A 768 -8.83 7.58 -0.79
N SER A 769 -9.93 7.46 -0.03
CA SER A 769 -11.04 6.51 -0.25
C SER A 769 -11.71 6.72 -1.62
N ALA A 770 -11.98 7.97 -2.00
CA ALA A 770 -12.59 8.27 -3.30
C ALA A 770 -11.65 7.91 -4.47
N ARG A 771 -10.33 8.11 -4.31
CA ARG A 771 -9.33 7.72 -5.32
C ARG A 771 -9.20 6.20 -5.48
N ALA A 772 -9.33 5.45 -4.38
CA ALA A 772 -9.42 4.00 -4.45
C ALA A 772 -10.69 3.56 -5.18
N ALA A 773 -11.88 4.06 -4.80
CA ALA A 773 -13.14 3.74 -5.47
C ALA A 773 -13.12 4.00 -6.99
N ALA A 774 -12.52 5.13 -7.41
CA ALA A 774 -12.35 5.49 -8.82
C ALA A 774 -11.55 4.43 -9.62
N ALA A 775 -10.55 3.80 -9.01
CA ALA A 775 -9.73 2.77 -9.67
C ALA A 775 -10.55 1.52 -10.05
N TYR A 776 -11.69 1.28 -9.41
CA TYR A 776 -12.62 0.17 -9.71
C TYR A 776 -13.85 0.61 -10.50
N GLY A 777 -14.05 1.90 -10.76
CA GLY A 777 -15.33 2.41 -11.25
C GLY A 777 -16.48 2.12 -10.26
N ALA A 778 -16.15 2.06 -8.97
CA ALA A 778 -17.08 1.76 -7.90
C ALA A 778 -17.67 3.05 -7.30
N ALA A 779 -18.85 2.93 -6.69
CA ALA A 779 -19.31 3.95 -5.75
C ALA A 779 -18.48 3.91 -4.45
N LEU A 780 -18.54 4.96 -3.64
CA LEU A 780 -17.93 5.01 -2.30
C LEU A 780 -19.03 5.09 -1.23
N TRP A 781 -18.98 4.19 -0.25
CA TRP A 781 -19.85 4.21 0.92
C TRP A 781 -19.11 3.64 2.14
N PRO A 782 -18.67 4.47 3.11
CA PRO A 782 -17.97 3.97 4.30
C PRO A 782 -18.83 3.04 5.16
N GLY A 783 -18.42 1.78 5.30
CA GLY A 783 -19.10 0.75 6.09
C GLY A 783 -19.13 1.09 7.58
N GLU A 784 -18.04 1.63 8.10
CA GLU A 784 -17.90 2.08 9.48
C GLU A 784 -17.16 3.41 9.59
N TRP A 785 -17.56 4.20 10.57
CA TRP A 785 -16.87 5.37 11.09
C TRP A 785 -17.50 5.73 12.44
N GLY A 786 -16.77 6.33 13.36
CA GLY A 786 -17.33 6.69 14.66
C GLY A 786 -16.32 7.26 15.63
N TRP A 787 -16.84 7.77 16.76
CA TRP A 787 -16.08 8.27 17.89
C TRP A 787 -16.58 7.65 19.20
N PHE A 788 -15.69 7.54 20.17
CA PHE A 788 -15.87 6.69 21.36
C PHE A 788 -15.46 7.36 22.68
N GLY A 789 -15.11 8.66 22.64
CA GLY A 789 -14.85 9.49 23.82
C GLY A 789 -16.12 10.16 24.33
N ASP A 790 -15.96 11.38 24.87
CA ASP A 790 -17.08 12.18 25.38
C ASP A 790 -17.87 12.80 24.21
N PRO A 791 -19.18 12.51 24.06
CA PRO A 791 -20.01 13.10 23.01
C PRO A 791 -20.06 14.64 23.04
N ALA A 792 -19.80 15.28 24.18
CA ALA A 792 -19.73 16.74 24.29
C ALA A 792 -18.45 17.34 23.67
N VAL A 793 -17.41 16.52 23.48
CA VAL A 793 -16.15 16.89 22.81
C VAL A 793 -16.16 16.37 21.37
N ASP A 794 -16.33 15.07 21.21
CA ASP A 794 -16.24 14.35 19.93
C ASP A 794 -17.37 14.73 18.95
N GLY A 795 -18.51 15.24 19.46
CA GLY A 795 -19.65 15.66 18.63
C GLY A 795 -19.29 16.73 17.59
N ALA A 796 -18.29 17.58 17.86
CA ALA A 796 -17.76 18.53 16.88
C ALA A 796 -17.03 17.81 15.72
N THR A 797 -16.33 16.72 16.02
CA THR A 797 -15.61 15.89 15.04
C THR A 797 -16.59 15.04 14.23
N VAL A 798 -17.64 14.48 14.85
CA VAL A 798 -18.75 13.82 14.17
C VAL A 798 -19.46 14.79 13.21
N ALA A 799 -19.67 16.05 13.62
CA ALA A 799 -20.20 17.10 12.76
C ALA A 799 -19.28 17.41 11.57
N ARG A 800 -17.95 17.42 11.78
CA ARG A 800 -16.95 17.65 10.73
C ARG A 800 -16.94 16.51 9.70
N PHE A 801 -16.96 15.25 10.16
CA PHE A 801 -17.12 14.08 9.28
C PHE A 801 -18.41 14.16 8.48
N GLY A 802 -19.53 14.48 9.14
CA GLY A 802 -20.82 14.68 8.48
C GLY A 802 -20.78 15.76 7.39
N ALA A 803 -20.22 16.92 7.68
CA ALA A 803 -20.03 17.99 6.69
C ALA A 803 -19.12 17.55 5.53
N THR A 804 -18.16 16.65 5.77
CA THR A 804 -17.25 16.12 4.74
C THR A 804 -17.91 15.03 3.89
N GLN A 805 -18.83 14.23 4.44
CA GLN A 805 -19.77 13.42 3.64
C GLN A 805 -20.64 14.32 2.75
N ASP A 806 -21.19 15.40 3.30
CA ASP A 806 -22.09 16.33 2.60
C ASP A 806 -21.40 16.95 1.37
N ARG A 807 -20.20 17.52 1.55
CA ARG A 807 -19.38 18.08 0.45
C ARG A 807 -19.01 17.06 -0.65
N ARG A 808 -19.11 15.76 -0.36
CA ARG A 808 -18.79 14.66 -1.30
C ARG A 808 -20.02 13.89 -1.78
N GLY A 809 -21.23 14.25 -1.34
CA GLY A 809 -22.47 13.53 -1.65
C GLY A 809 -22.57 12.12 -1.04
N LEU A 810 -21.76 11.81 -0.02
CA LEU A 810 -21.58 10.46 0.50
C LEU A 810 -22.63 10.07 1.54
N GLY A 811 -22.85 8.75 1.60
CA GLY A 811 -23.47 8.05 2.71
C GLY A 811 -22.46 7.53 3.72
N GLY A 812 -22.88 6.52 4.48
CA GLY A 812 -22.07 5.68 5.36
C GLY A 812 -22.87 5.19 6.58
N ALA A 813 -22.38 4.18 7.27
CA ALA A 813 -22.96 3.70 8.54
C ALA A 813 -22.05 4.02 9.73
N PHE A 814 -22.61 4.65 10.76
CA PHE A 814 -21.88 4.98 12.00
C PHE A 814 -21.77 3.73 12.90
N TRP A 815 -20.57 3.45 13.43
CA TRP A 815 -20.37 2.39 14.43
C TRP A 815 -20.61 2.96 15.84
N VAL A 816 -21.62 2.56 16.59
CA VAL A 816 -22.65 1.51 16.35
C VAL A 816 -24.01 1.96 16.91
N TRP A 817 -25.12 1.38 16.45
CA TRP A 817 -26.46 1.70 16.97
C TRP A 817 -26.56 1.49 18.48
N LYS A 818 -26.24 0.27 18.93
CA LYS A 818 -26.34 -0.24 20.30
C LYS A 818 -25.27 -1.32 20.48
N GLN A 819 -24.81 -1.57 21.70
CA GLN A 819 -23.81 -2.59 22.02
C GLN A 819 -24.15 -3.24 23.37
N GLY A 820 -23.77 -4.52 23.58
CA GLY A 820 -24.04 -5.25 24.81
C GLY A 820 -22.84 -5.25 25.77
N CYS A 821 -23.13 -5.21 27.07
CA CYS A 821 -22.13 -5.08 28.13
C CYS A 821 -21.12 -6.24 28.24
N GLY A 822 -21.43 -7.41 27.67
CA GLY A 822 -20.54 -8.56 27.62
C GLY A 822 -19.56 -8.56 26.45
N SER A 823 -19.65 -7.60 25.51
CA SER A 823 -18.93 -7.69 24.24
C SER A 823 -17.40 -7.58 24.42
N PRO A 824 -16.60 -8.21 23.53
CA PRO A 824 -15.13 -8.16 23.60
C PRO A 824 -14.53 -6.74 23.60
N GLU A 825 -15.12 -5.82 22.85
CA GLU A 825 -14.79 -4.39 22.78
C GLU A 825 -15.24 -3.63 24.05
N THR A 826 -16.29 -4.11 24.74
CA THR A 826 -16.71 -3.54 26.03
C THR A 826 -15.74 -3.94 27.14
N GLY A 827 -15.01 -2.94 27.65
CA GLY A 827 -14.03 -3.11 28.73
C GLY A 827 -14.60 -3.80 29.97
N PRO A 828 -13.82 -4.64 30.69
CA PRO A 828 -14.32 -5.55 31.72
C PRO A 828 -14.93 -4.88 32.96
N HIS A 829 -14.78 -3.55 33.09
CA HIS A 829 -15.33 -2.74 34.18
C HIS A 829 -16.08 -1.51 33.65
N ALA A 830 -16.54 -1.55 32.40
CA ALA A 830 -17.33 -0.49 31.80
C ALA A 830 -18.68 -0.37 32.54
N LYS A 831 -19.06 0.86 32.90
CA LYS A 831 -20.38 1.15 33.51
C LYS A 831 -21.49 1.23 32.48
N THR A 832 -21.13 1.47 31.21
CA THR A 832 -22.02 1.63 30.07
C THR A 832 -21.38 1.01 28.84
N SER A 833 -22.18 0.53 27.89
CA SER A 833 -21.74 0.02 26.58
C SER A 833 -22.49 0.74 25.46
N GLY A 834 -21.87 0.85 24.27
CA GLY A 834 -22.39 1.59 23.12
C GLY A 834 -22.15 3.10 23.19
N ASN A 835 -21.90 3.71 22.04
CA ASN A 835 -21.66 5.16 21.89
C ASN A 835 -22.89 5.95 21.43
N LEU A 836 -23.81 5.34 20.67
CA LEU A 836 -25.09 5.94 20.30
C LEU A 836 -26.21 5.56 21.28
N ALA A 837 -27.08 4.58 20.99
CA ALA A 837 -28.05 4.07 21.96
C ALA A 837 -27.34 3.11 22.93
N GLY A 838 -26.97 3.61 24.11
CA GLY A 838 -26.18 2.84 25.07
C GLY A 838 -26.99 1.84 25.90
N VAL A 839 -26.28 1.09 26.74
CA VAL A 839 -26.84 0.24 27.81
C VAL A 839 -26.07 0.53 29.10
N ASP A 840 -26.77 0.74 30.21
CA ASP A 840 -26.18 0.80 31.55
C ASP A 840 -25.85 -0.62 32.03
N CYS A 841 -24.59 -0.89 32.31
CA CYS A 841 -24.08 -2.23 32.62
C CYS A 841 -24.22 -2.63 34.09
N VAL A 842 -24.82 -1.78 34.93
CA VAL A 842 -25.14 -2.08 36.34
C VAL A 842 -26.61 -2.49 36.47
N THR A 843 -27.48 -1.94 35.63
CA THR A 843 -28.95 -2.09 35.71
C THR A 843 -29.57 -2.79 34.49
N GLY A 844 -28.85 -2.88 33.37
CA GLY A 844 -29.37 -3.35 32.08
C GLY A 844 -30.29 -2.33 31.37
N ALA A 845 -30.43 -1.11 31.89
CA ALA A 845 -31.33 -0.11 31.34
C ALA A 845 -30.80 0.49 30.01
N PRO A 846 -31.67 0.75 29.01
CA PRO A 846 -31.27 1.42 27.78
C PRO A 846 -30.97 2.90 28.05
N ILE A 847 -29.93 3.42 27.40
CA ILE A 847 -29.51 4.82 27.43
C ILE A 847 -29.86 5.47 26.10
N ALA A 848 -30.56 6.60 26.12
CA ALA A 848 -30.95 7.31 24.91
C ALA A 848 -29.73 7.91 24.17
N PRO A 849 -29.76 7.98 22.82
CA PRO A 849 -28.69 8.58 22.02
C PRO A 849 -28.22 9.95 22.53
N PRO A 850 -26.92 10.14 22.86
CA PRO A 850 -26.43 11.37 23.45
C PRO A 850 -26.47 12.51 22.42
N THR A 851 -26.96 13.67 22.83
CA THR A 851 -27.21 14.84 21.97
C THR A 851 -26.01 15.22 21.07
N GLY A 852 -24.80 15.10 21.61
CA GLY A 852 -23.55 15.42 20.90
C GLY A 852 -23.27 14.56 19.66
N PHE A 853 -23.74 13.31 19.64
CA PHE A 853 -23.69 12.44 18.44
C PHE A 853 -25.03 12.44 17.69
N ALA A 854 -26.16 12.39 18.41
CA ALA A 854 -27.48 12.32 17.80
C ALA A 854 -27.80 13.53 16.90
N GLN A 855 -27.39 14.76 17.26
CA GLN A 855 -27.65 15.95 16.43
C GLN A 855 -26.86 15.98 15.10
N PRO A 856 -25.52 15.80 15.04
CA PRO A 856 -24.79 15.79 13.78
C PRO A 856 -25.11 14.58 12.88
N LEU A 857 -25.46 13.44 13.48
CA LEU A 857 -25.92 12.26 12.74
C LEU A 857 -27.31 12.46 12.11
N SER A 858 -28.27 13.01 12.86
CA SER A 858 -29.65 13.24 12.38
C SER A 858 -29.85 14.49 11.51
N ARG A 859 -28.78 15.14 11.05
CA ARG A 859 -28.85 16.38 10.23
C ARG A 859 -29.70 16.19 8.96
N ALA A 860 -30.33 17.27 8.49
CA ALA A 860 -31.16 17.28 7.29
C ALA A 860 -30.40 16.82 6.04
N TYR A 861 -31.00 15.99 5.19
CA TYR A 861 -30.37 15.56 3.92
C TYR A 861 -31.41 15.02 2.93
N PRO A 862 -31.15 15.06 1.61
CA PRO A 862 -31.95 14.37 0.62
C PRO A 862 -31.68 12.86 0.69
N LYS A 863 -32.68 12.07 1.13
CA LYS A 863 -32.64 10.60 1.14
C LYS A 863 -32.55 10.04 -0.27
N ARG A 864 -33.34 10.59 -1.19
CA ARG A 864 -33.38 10.20 -2.61
C ARG A 864 -33.94 11.34 -3.47
N PHE A 865 -33.44 11.50 -4.69
CA PHE A 865 -33.76 12.64 -5.55
C PHE A 865 -33.43 12.37 -7.04
N PRO A 866 -34.12 13.01 -8.00
CA PRO A 866 -33.86 12.78 -9.41
C PRO A 866 -32.51 13.36 -9.85
N GLY A 867 -31.79 12.63 -10.71
CA GLY A 867 -30.54 13.12 -11.30
C GLY A 867 -29.36 13.13 -10.33
N LEU A 868 -28.46 14.12 -10.49
CA LEU A 868 -27.13 14.13 -9.88
C LEU A 868 -26.91 15.35 -8.98
N LEU A 869 -26.26 15.13 -7.84
CA LEU A 869 -25.91 16.17 -6.87
C LEU A 869 -24.95 17.22 -7.46
N ARG A 870 -25.20 18.50 -7.16
CA ARG A 870 -24.23 19.60 -7.38
C ARG A 870 -23.69 20.17 -6.07
N THR A 871 -24.55 20.46 -5.09
CA THR A 871 -24.11 20.92 -3.75
C THR A 871 -25.00 20.38 -2.64
N LEU A 872 -24.39 20.08 -1.49
CA LEU A 872 -25.06 19.70 -0.24
C LEU A 872 -24.31 20.33 0.94
N GLU A 873 -25.01 21.16 1.71
CA GLU A 873 -24.57 21.71 2.99
C GLU A 873 -25.70 21.51 4.01
N ALA A 874 -25.42 20.82 5.12
CA ALA A 874 -26.40 20.62 6.19
C ALA A 874 -25.84 21.02 7.56
N THR A 875 -26.71 21.50 8.45
CA THR A 875 -26.34 21.80 9.85
C THR A 875 -27.58 21.68 10.73
N GLY A 876 -27.70 20.58 11.47
CA GLY A 876 -28.93 20.25 12.21
C GLY A 876 -30.14 20.20 11.26
N GLY A 877 -31.15 21.04 11.51
CA GLY A 877 -32.32 21.16 10.63
C GLY A 877 -32.16 22.09 9.43
N GLY A 878 -31.03 22.81 9.30
CA GLY A 878 -30.76 23.67 8.14
C GLY A 878 -30.18 22.87 6.97
N LEU A 879 -30.62 23.18 5.75
CA LEU A 879 -30.17 22.53 4.52
C LEU A 879 -29.99 23.55 3.39
N ARG A 880 -28.92 23.39 2.60
CA ARG A 880 -28.82 23.89 1.22
C ARG A 880 -28.49 22.71 0.32
N PHE A 881 -29.26 22.53 -0.72
CA PHE A 881 -29.15 21.40 -1.64
C PHE A 881 -29.43 21.89 -3.06
N SER A 882 -28.57 21.53 -4.01
CA SER A 882 -28.83 21.71 -5.44
C SER A 882 -28.41 20.47 -6.23
N ALA A 883 -29.17 20.17 -7.27
CA ALA A 883 -28.97 19.00 -8.13
C ALA A 883 -29.52 19.29 -9.53
N TRP A 884 -29.10 18.47 -10.49
CA TRP A 884 -29.53 18.53 -11.87
C TRP A 884 -30.18 17.21 -12.29
N ALA A 885 -31.41 17.28 -12.81
CA ALA A 885 -32.13 16.16 -13.39
C ALA A 885 -32.42 16.40 -14.88
N ALA A 886 -32.21 15.37 -15.71
CA ALA A 886 -32.63 15.39 -17.11
C ALA A 886 -34.16 15.64 -17.22
N ALA A 887 -34.58 16.41 -18.22
CA ALA A 887 -35.97 16.85 -18.35
C ALA A 887 -36.96 15.70 -18.65
N ASP A 888 -36.45 14.64 -19.26
CA ASP A 888 -37.06 13.37 -19.65
C ASP A 888 -36.85 12.24 -18.61
N GLY A 889 -36.24 12.54 -17.45
CA GLY A 889 -36.08 11.59 -16.36
C GLY A 889 -37.40 10.99 -15.85
N ALA A 890 -37.39 9.67 -15.61
CA ALA A 890 -38.62 8.88 -15.42
C ALA A 890 -39.35 9.13 -14.10
N ASP A 891 -38.63 9.19 -12.96
CA ASP A 891 -39.19 9.65 -11.69
C ASP A 891 -38.60 11.00 -11.30
N CYS A 892 -39.46 12.00 -11.09
CA CYS A 892 -39.09 13.33 -10.60
C CYS A 892 -39.13 13.47 -9.08
N ARG A 893 -39.59 12.46 -8.34
CA ARG A 893 -39.86 12.57 -6.90
C ARG A 893 -38.56 12.70 -6.09
N LEU A 894 -38.49 13.72 -5.24
CA LEU A 894 -37.49 13.86 -4.19
C LEU A 894 -38.09 13.56 -2.80
N ASP A 895 -37.20 13.21 -1.88
CA ASP A 895 -37.49 12.82 -0.50
C ASP A 895 -36.34 13.31 0.39
N ILE A 896 -36.63 14.27 1.28
CA ILE A 896 -35.67 14.95 2.15
C ILE A 896 -36.08 14.75 3.61
N TRP A 897 -35.13 14.32 4.44
CA TRP A 897 -35.27 14.33 5.89
C TRP A 897 -34.93 15.71 6.48
N VAL A 898 -35.70 16.14 7.48
CA VAL A 898 -35.37 17.29 8.34
C VAL A 898 -35.66 16.95 9.81
N PRO A 899 -34.68 17.01 10.73
CA PRO A 899 -34.88 16.70 12.14
C PRO A 899 -35.63 17.81 12.91
N GLY A 900 -36.32 17.42 13.98
CA GLY A 900 -36.88 18.31 15.01
C GLY A 900 -38.34 18.71 14.80
N ASP A 901 -38.96 19.27 15.85
CA ASP A 901 -40.41 19.46 15.89
C ASP A 901 -40.97 20.58 15.00
N ALA A 902 -40.23 21.67 14.87
CA ALA A 902 -40.66 22.85 14.11
C ALA A 902 -40.79 22.52 12.61
N GLN A 903 -41.90 22.95 11.99
CA GLN A 903 -42.13 22.73 10.57
C GLN A 903 -41.06 23.46 9.73
N PRO A 904 -40.40 22.78 8.77
CA PRO A 904 -39.32 23.39 7.99
C PRO A 904 -39.81 24.55 7.13
N VAL A 905 -39.11 25.69 7.20
CA VAL A 905 -39.36 26.83 6.30
C VAL A 905 -38.61 26.59 5.00
N LEU A 906 -39.36 26.29 3.94
CA LEU A 906 -38.83 25.92 2.64
C LEU A 906 -38.72 27.11 1.69
N ARG A 907 -37.62 27.16 0.93
CA ARG A 907 -37.51 27.90 -0.34
C ARG A 907 -37.01 26.93 -1.41
N THR A 908 -37.70 26.87 -2.55
CA THR A 908 -37.49 25.85 -3.57
C THR A 908 -37.60 26.45 -4.97
N GLU A 909 -36.67 26.11 -5.85
CA GLU A 909 -36.64 26.56 -7.25
C GLU A 909 -36.77 25.34 -8.17
N ASN A 910 -37.64 25.41 -9.17
CA ASN A 910 -37.94 24.33 -10.14
C ASN A 910 -38.46 22.99 -9.55
N ILE A 911 -39.10 23.07 -8.37
CA ILE A 911 -39.77 21.92 -7.73
C ILE A 911 -41.27 22.20 -7.63
N ARG A 912 -42.09 21.22 -8.01
CA ARG A 912 -43.56 21.24 -7.94
C ARG A 912 -44.06 20.36 -6.81
N ASP A 913 -45.32 20.57 -6.42
CA ASP A 913 -46.08 19.70 -5.49
C ASP A 913 -45.39 19.47 -4.14
N VAL A 914 -44.66 20.49 -3.66
CA VAL A 914 -43.85 20.44 -2.43
C VAL A 914 -44.73 20.23 -1.21
N LYS A 915 -44.42 19.22 -0.39
CA LYS A 915 -45.17 18.84 0.82
C LYS A 915 -44.22 18.52 1.97
N SER A 916 -44.54 18.99 3.17
CA SER A 916 -43.88 18.62 4.42
C SER A 916 -44.81 17.75 5.25
N LEU A 917 -44.48 16.47 5.42
CA LEU A 917 -45.18 15.52 6.27
C LEU A 917 -44.47 15.41 7.62
N ARG A 918 -45.20 15.51 8.74
CA ARG A 918 -44.65 15.25 10.07
C ARG A 918 -44.47 13.74 10.28
N VAL A 919 -43.30 13.34 10.76
CA VAL A 919 -42.91 11.95 11.04
C VAL A 919 -42.26 11.85 12.43
N PRO A 920 -42.00 10.63 12.96
CA PRO A 920 -41.21 10.47 14.19
C PRO A 920 -39.87 11.22 14.09
N GLY A 921 -39.50 11.95 15.16
CA GLY A 921 -38.26 12.72 15.25
C GLY A 921 -38.11 13.95 14.33
N GLY A 922 -38.97 14.14 13.33
CA GLY A 922 -38.80 15.22 12.34
C GLY A 922 -39.87 15.33 11.27
N TRP A 923 -39.44 15.69 10.07
CA TRP A 923 -40.28 15.95 8.90
C TRP A 923 -39.70 15.30 7.64
N GLN A 924 -40.59 14.80 6.79
CA GLN A 924 -40.28 14.34 5.45
C GLN A 924 -40.77 15.39 4.44
N VAL A 925 -39.85 15.94 3.65
CA VAL A 925 -40.14 16.93 2.61
C VAL A 925 -40.07 16.25 1.25
N THR A 926 -41.16 16.31 0.48
CA THR A 926 -41.29 15.66 -0.83
C THR A 926 -41.70 16.67 -1.90
N GLY A 927 -41.46 16.36 -3.18
CA GLY A 927 -41.84 17.18 -4.33
C GLY A 927 -41.41 16.55 -5.66
N CYS A 928 -41.74 17.17 -6.79
CA CYS A 928 -41.36 16.75 -8.15
C CYS A 928 -40.42 17.77 -8.80
N ALA A 929 -39.18 17.37 -9.11
CA ALA A 929 -38.14 18.24 -9.66
C ALA A 929 -37.68 17.82 -11.07
N ARG A 930 -37.33 18.79 -11.93
CA ARG A 930 -36.77 18.57 -13.28
C ARG A 930 -35.85 19.73 -13.66
N GLY A 931 -34.83 19.47 -14.47
CA GLY A 931 -33.80 20.46 -14.82
C GLY A 931 -32.85 20.73 -13.66
N ASP A 932 -32.30 21.94 -13.62
CA ASP A 932 -31.60 22.45 -12.44
C ASP A 932 -32.60 22.90 -11.36
N TYR A 933 -32.43 22.44 -10.13
CA TYR A 933 -33.33 22.76 -9.02
C TYR A 933 -32.57 22.97 -7.70
N THR A 934 -33.19 23.73 -6.79
CA THR A 934 -32.60 24.03 -5.47
C THR A 934 -33.62 23.84 -4.34
N VAL A 935 -33.12 23.45 -3.17
CA VAL A 935 -33.84 23.44 -1.90
C VAL A 935 -33.00 24.16 -0.86
N ARG A 936 -33.60 25.15 -0.20
CA ARG A 936 -33.06 25.78 1.00
C ARG A 936 -34.06 25.65 2.14
N ILE A 937 -33.62 25.07 3.24
CA ILE A 937 -34.41 24.89 4.46
C ILE A 937 -33.80 25.72 5.56
N THR A 938 -34.61 26.59 6.16
CA THR A 938 -34.27 27.35 7.37
C THR A 938 -35.18 26.92 8.51
N ARG A 939 -34.66 27.06 9.73
CA ARG A 939 -35.46 27.20 10.96
C ARG A 939 -35.63 28.68 11.25
#